data_AF-A0A3D4PDJ1-F1
#
_entry.id   AF-A0A3D4PDJ1-F1
#
_cell.length_a   1.000
_cell.length_b   1.000
_cell.length_c   1.000
_cell.angle_alpha   90.00
_cell.angle_beta   90.00
_cell.angle_gamma   90.00
#
_symmetry.space_group_name_H-M   'P 1'
#
loop_
_entity.id
_entity.type
_entity.pdbx_description
1 polymer ?
#
loop_
_entity_poly.entity_id
_entity_poly.type
_entity_poly.pdbx_seq_one_letter_code
_entity_poly.pdbx_strand_id
1 'polypeptide(L)'
;MPTDSSTFINLFGLDQERSLGFLKKTTEREEYERRLVTHANLQLKAAGLPCVPSDADERIFDLSESLLENYREKNRLLRSSPIPVDQRIENYLDRYFESLNLETPLRLPDQTLTLDRHGMGRALSLPANGNYYKNDLVHSYRVKNGVLHNPRHDRRTTKGTFHVAEGGLPISGDKKAVPKLVFANLFKAAMDPPQEFLELPFTSDAPEKAHAFVSLYLRPLVAPKVPGYGTHKSMEIRFFAPGSLVSNLDFVESIFGNAGDPLLPDNDAGLDVEHWSGHTGCVVLAPQMLTFTKKELGLPHYDDATARQRRDSMCWKEESELYNDGQPFKITCRDKSGVVITLIADNYFGYCKKEVKTQISYATNLYGNTEEEHAGGAIAFRSYSLGEKFQAKSMQYNAQSFEDVVKRYSDFIDVMPEGYGVDKNFPNLIYVPEDALAMLTAQSISWTKDGKKQEIPLLPGQVYMTPSGYQIRMEKHPHAPSWRLIGTVAEGTFCHKPCTVSGGGKSEISKSLVDYMHYGPLFVSNLEQDFERIQGILDKPDFHLRWKEDYAEKPDYGNRDSRPIFGPQRSLGSVIKLLTPSADYNDEYNEWLASIPDYLLSLLFIIKRFEEEHWEENWTEPFGVDLVNGQPGHELKFRDRTLVGTYLRVGFLGPRKWRTFKLRQDFSPANKIQTEDDISASMVVPASKLKNLSKSENVDSLKFLINCEYRLFQRPDEAIHRGFDKQAEADLAGMRNFISNFAPLTREDILQMAEKVVDFDA
;
A
#
# COMPACT_ATOMS: atom_id res chain seq x y z
N MET A 1 9.89 -2.33 -21.02
CA MET A 1 9.12 -2.99 -19.95
C MET A 1 8.33 -4.23 -20.44
N PRO A 2 8.97 -5.40 -20.63
CA PRO A 2 8.37 -6.72 -20.37
C PRO A 2 8.86 -7.24 -18.99
N THR A 3 8.03 -7.62 -18.01
CA THR A 3 7.26 -8.88 -17.86
C THR A 3 8.10 -10.15 -17.71
N ASP A 4 8.61 -10.41 -16.51
CA ASP A 4 8.08 -11.54 -15.70
C ASP A 4 8.21 -11.26 -14.19
N SER A 5 7.18 -10.63 -13.60
CA SER A 5 7.12 -10.35 -12.16
C SER A 5 6.53 -11.51 -11.33
N SER A 6 6.30 -12.68 -11.93
CA SER A 6 5.66 -13.83 -11.28
C SER A 6 6.44 -14.41 -10.11
N THR A 7 7.76 -14.22 -10.07
CA THR A 7 8.66 -14.75 -9.04
C THR A 7 8.95 -13.77 -7.89
N PHE A 8 8.74 -12.47 -8.08
CA PHE A 8 9.11 -11.45 -7.07
C PHE A 8 7.98 -11.06 -6.11
N ILE A 9 6.71 -11.20 -6.51
CA ILE A 9 5.60 -11.12 -5.57
C ILE A 9 5.16 -12.55 -5.27
N ASN A 10 5.58 -13.08 -4.12
CA ASN A 10 5.12 -14.38 -3.64
C ASN A 10 3.66 -14.24 -3.18
N LEU A 11 2.71 -14.62 -4.05
CA LEU A 11 1.27 -14.44 -3.85
C LEU A 11 0.61 -15.50 -2.96
N PHE A 12 1.40 -16.25 -2.18
CA PHE A 12 0.90 -17.22 -1.20
C PHE A 12 -0.04 -18.28 -1.80
N GLY A 13 0.21 -18.66 -3.06
CA GLY A 13 -0.59 -19.63 -3.81
C GLY A 13 -1.76 -19.04 -4.62
N LEU A 14 -2.07 -17.74 -4.50
CA LEU A 14 -3.14 -17.10 -5.28
C LEU A 14 -2.73 -16.87 -6.74
N ASP A 15 -3.67 -17.13 -7.67
CA ASP A 15 -3.46 -16.90 -9.09
C ASP A 15 -3.62 -15.41 -9.46
N GLN A 16 -2.69 -14.89 -10.26
CA GLN A 16 -2.69 -13.46 -10.62
C GLN A 16 -3.97 -13.02 -11.33
N GLU A 17 -4.51 -13.83 -12.24
CA GLU A 17 -5.70 -13.46 -13.03
C GLU A 17 -6.98 -13.84 -12.28
N ARG A 18 -7.11 -15.10 -11.86
CA ARG A 18 -8.33 -15.67 -11.26
C ARG A 18 -8.54 -15.24 -9.81
N SER A 19 -7.50 -15.02 -9.01
CA SER A 19 -7.67 -14.57 -7.63
C SER A 19 -7.59 -13.05 -7.49
N LEU A 20 -6.78 -12.36 -8.30
CA LEU A 20 -6.43 -10.94 -8.08
C LEU A 20 -6.78 -9.99 -9.23
N GLY A 21 -7.14 -10.48 -10.42
CA GLY A 21 -7.46 -9.65 -11.59
C GLY A 21 -6.25 -8.91 -12.18
N PHE A 22 -5.03 -9.36 -11.88
CA PHE A 22 -3.78 -8.86 -12.43
C PHE A 22 -3.55 -9.48 -13.82
N LEU A 23 -4.27 -8.93 -14.81
CA LEU A 23 -4.19 -9.37 -16.21
C LEU A 23 -2.78 -9.23 -16.80
N LYS A 24 -2.39 -10.18 -17.65
CA LYS A 24 -1.19 -10.10 -18.48
C LYS A 24 -1.29 -8.91 -19.46
N LYS A 25 -0.15 -8.30 -19.82
CA LYS A 25 -0.12 -7.15 -20.75
C LYS A 25 -0.69 -7.45 -22.14
N THR A 26 -0.70 -8.71 -22.54
CA THR A 26 -1.23 -9.20 -23.83
C THR A 26 -2.73 -9.48 -23.81
N THR A 27 -3.39 -9.44 -22.64
CA THR A 27 -4.82 -9.72 -22.53
C THR A 27 -5.63 -8.51 -22.99
N GLU A 28 -6.39 -8.64 -24.08
CA GLU A 28 -7.32 -7.61 -24.50
C GLU A 28 -8.43 -7.41 -23.46
N ARG A 29 -8.60 -6.18 -23.00
CA ARG A 29 -9.51 -5.86 -21.90
C ARG A 29 -10.97 -6.14 -22.23
N GLU A 30 -11.42 -5.70 -23.41
CA GLU A 30 -12.80 -5.87 -23.85
C GLU A 30 -13.14 -7.35 -24.09
N GLU A 31 -12.15 -8.17 -24.46
CA GLU A 31 -12.30 -9.63 -24.50
C GLU A 31 -12.44 -10.22 -23.09
N TYR A 32 -11.59 -9.81 -22.13
CA TYR A 32 -11.69 -10.26 -20.74
C TYR A 32 -13.02 -9.88 -20.08
N GLU A 33 -13.49 -8.65 -20.27
CA GLU A 33 -14.79 -8.20 -19.73
C GLU A 33 -15.96 -8.95 -20.39
N ARG A 34 -15.94 -9.18 -21.71
CA ARG A 34 -16.93 -10.06 -22.38
C ARG A 34 -16.91 -11.48 -21.83
N ARG A 35 -15.73 -12.07 -21.61
CA ARG A 35 -15.59 -13.41 -21.02
C ARG A 35 -16.15 -13.50 -19.60
N LEU A 36 -16.10 -12.42 -18.81
CA LEU A 36 -16.77 -12.37 -17.50
C LEU A 36 -18.30 -12.29 -17.63
N VAL A 37 -18.82 -11.52 -18.57
CA VAL A 37 -20.27 -11.45 -18.85
C VAL A 37 -20.82 -12.81 -19.29
N THR A 38 -20.15 -13.51 -20.22
CA THR A 38 -20.48 -14.88 -20.61
C THR A 38 -20.44 -15.85 -19.43
N HIS A 39 -19.44 -15.74 -18.55
CA HIS A 39 -19.31 -16.59 -17.34
C HIS A 39 -20.44 -16.33 -16.34
N ALA A 40 -20.83 -15.07 -16.12
CA ALA A 40 -21.99 -14.71 -15.30
C ALA A 40 -23.30 -15.27 -15.88
N ASN A 41 -23.51 -15.13 -17.19
CA ASN A 41 -24.65 -15.73 -17.89
C ASN A 41 -24.68 -17.26 -17.74
N LEU A 42 -23.53 -17.94 -17.86
CA LEU A 42 -23.40 -19.39 -17.65
C LEU A 42 -23.66 -19.85 -16.21
N GLN A 43 -23.39 -19.01 -15.21
CA GLN A 43 -23.68 -19.28 -13.79
C GLN A 43 -25.11 -18.94 -13.37
N LEU A 44 -25.82 -18.08 -14.11
CA LEU A 44 -27.26 -17.81 -13.96
C LEU A 44 -28.13 -18.88 -14.66
N LYS A 45 -27.82 -19.19 -15.94
CA LYS A 45 -27.96 -20.57 -16.47
C LYS A 45 -27.13 -21.49 -15.53
N ALA A 46 -27.24 -22.82 -15.55
CA ALA A 46 -26.76 -23.66 -14.41
C ALA A 46 -27.48 -23.40 -13.05
N ALA A 47 -27.34 -22.27 -12.34
CA ALA A 47 -28.02 -22.06 -11.04
C ALA A 47 -29.56 -22.15 -11.11
N GLY A 48 -30.16 -21.82 -12.26
CA GLY A 48 -31.62 -21.86 -12.44
C GLY A 48 -32.27 -20.48 -12.48
N LEU A 49 -31.47 -19.43 -12.57
CA LEU A 49 -31.87 -18.04 -12.49
C LEU A 49 -32.04 -17.42 -13.89
N PRO A 50 -32.83 -16.34 -14.03
CA PRO A 50 -32.83 -15.50 -15.21
C PRO A 50 -31.42 -15.00 -15.58
N CYS A 51 -31.14 -14.93 -16.88
CA CYS A 51 -29.86 -14.49 -17.44
C CYS A 51 -30.10 -13.51 -18.61
N VAL A 52 -29.07 -12.79 -19.02
CA VAL A 52 -29.14 -11.79 -20.11
C VAL A 52 -28.13 -12.16 -21.21
N PRO A 53 -28.35 -13.25 -21.95
CA PRO A 53 -27.41 -13.74 -22.96
C PRO A 53 -27.31 -12.77 -24.14
N SER A 54 -26.10 -12.68 -24.70
CA SER A 54 -25.88 -12.18 -26.06
C SER A 54 -26.06 -13.30 -27.09
N ASP A 55 -26.18 -12.97 -28.39
CA ASP A 55 -26.20 -13.96 -29.49
C ASP A 55 -25.03 -14.96 -29.45
N ALA A 56 -23.89 -14.56 -28.84
CA ALA A 56 -22.74 -15.43 -28.65
C ALA A 56 -22.93 -16.40 -27.47
N ASP A 57 -23.54 -15.93 -26.38
CA ASP A 57 -23.88 -16.75 -25.22
C ASP A 57 -24.99 -17.76 -25.57
N GLU A 58 -25.99 -17.37 -26.37
CA GLU A 58 -27.04 -18.27 -26.85
C GLU A 58 -26.49 -19.47 -27.62
N ARG A 59 -25.50 -19.24 -28.51
CA ARG A 59 -24.80 -20.34 -29.22
C ARG A 59 -24.02 -21.25 -28.27
N ILE A 60 -23.45 -20.71 -27.20
CA ILE A 60 -22.78 -21.52 -26.17
C ILE A 60 -23.82 -22.30 -25.36
N PHE A 61 -24.97 -21.69 -25.05
CA PHE A 61 -26.07 -22.31 -24.31
C PHE A 61 -26.67 -23.48 -25.10
N ASP A 62 -26.99 -23.31 -26.38
CA ASP A 62 -27.50 -24.39 -27.25
C ASP A 62 -26.56 -25.60 -27.27
N LEU A 63 -25.25 -25.35 -27.41
CA LEU A 63 -24.21 -26.39 -27.36
C LEU A 63 -24.01 -27.04 -25.98
N SER A 64 -24.44 -26.40 -24.89
CA SER A 64 -24.19 -26.86 -23.51
C SER A 64 -25.46 -27.18 -22.71
N GLU A 65 -26.66 -26.99 -23.27
CA GLU A 65 -27.93 -27.06 -22.55
C GLU A 65 -28.12 -28.38 -21.82
N SER A 66 -27.98 -29.50 -22.54
CA SER A 66 -28.07 -30.84 -21.97
C SER A 66 -27.06 -31.10 -20.83
N LEU A 67 -25.88 -30.48 -20.86
CA LEU A 67 -24.87 -30.58 -19.81
C LEU A 67 -25.22 -29.71 -18.60
N LEU A 68 -25.73 -28.49 -18.83
CA LEU A 68 -26.18 -27.57 -17.78
C LEU A 68 -27.45 -28.07 -17.08
N GLU A 69 -28.37 -28.71 -17.80
CA GLU A 69 -29.55 -29.39 -17.24
C GLU A 69 -29.15 -30.64 -16.45
N ASN A 70 -28.23 -31.46 -16.97
CA ASN A 70 -27.71 -32.60 -16.25
C ASN A 70 -26.99 -32.19 -14.95
N TYR A 71 -26.24 -31.07 -15.00
CA TYR A 71 -25.60 -30.45 -13.85
C TYR A 71 -26.63 -29.92 -12.84
N ARG A 72 -27.70 -29.25 -13.29
CA ARG A 72 -28.83 -28.81 -12.45
C ARG A 72 -29.48 -29.96 -11.69
N GLU A 73 -29.84 -31.03 -12.40
CA GLU A 73 -30.51 -32.18 -11.78
C GLU A 73 -29.58 -32.94 -10.83
N LYS A 74 -28.29 -33.08 -11.18
CA LYS A 74 -27.28 -33.61 -10.24
C LYS A 74 -27.16 -32.75 -8.99
N ASN A 75 -27.05 -31.43 -9.12
CA ASN A 75 -26.99 -30.52 -7.98
C ASN A 75 -28.28 -30.57 -7.15
N ARG A 76 -29.45 -30.74 -7.78
CA ARG A 76 -30.74 -30.94 -7.09
C ARG A 76 -30.77 -32.23 -6.26
N LEU A 77 -30.16 -33.31 -6.76
CA LEU A 77 -30.04 -34.59 -6.04
C LEU A 77 -28.94 -34.55 -4.97
N LEU A 78 -27.88 -33.78 -5.19
CA LEU A 78 -26.72 -33.64 -4.29
C LEU A 78 -26.84 -32.48 -3.29
N ARG A 79 -28.04 -31.86 -3.14
CA ARG A 79 -28.29 -30.76 -2.18
C ARG A 79 -27.92 -31.08 -0.73
N SER A 80 -27.80 -32.36 -0.37
CA SER A 80 -27.38 -32.83 0.94
C SER A 80 -25.86 -32.93 1.14
N SER A 81 -25.05 -32.64 0.11
CA SER A 81 -23.60 -32.58 0.22
C SER A 81 -23.17 -31.14 0.56
N PRO A 82 -22.74 -30.86 1.79
CA PRO A 82 -22.45 -29.50 2.22
C PRO A 82 -21.11 -29.02 1.67
N ILE A 83 -21.02 -27.72 1.39
CA ILE A 83 -19.73 -27.06 1.13
C ILE A 83 -18.86 -27.20 2.40
N PRO A 84 -17.61 -27.72 2.34
CA PRO A 84 -16.86 -28.11 3.53
C PRO A 84 -16.68 -27.01 4.58
N VAL A 85 -16.44 -25.78 4.14
CA VAL A 85 -16.32 -24.60 5.02
C VAL A 85 -17.66 -24.16 5.60
N ASP A 86 -18.75 -24.26 4.84
CA ASP A 86 -20.10 -23.95 5.32
C ASP A 86 -20.53 -24.99 6.37
N GLN A 87 -20.18 -26.26 6.19
CA GLN A 87 -20.36 -27.31 7.22
C GLN A 87 -19.59 -27.02 8.51
N ARG A 88 -18.36 -26.48 8.42
CA ARG A 88 -17.58 -26.08 9.62
C ARG A 88 -18.28 -24.95 10.39
N ILE A 89 -18.87 -23.99 9.68
CA ILE A 89 -19.63 -22.88 10.26
C ILE A 89 -20.92 -23.39 10.91
N GLU A 90 -21.68 -24.26 10.25
CA GLU A 90 -22.92 -24.81 10.79
C GLU A 90 -22.72 -25.78 11.95
N ASN A 91 -21.70 -26.65 11.90
CA ASN A 91 -21.30 -27.50 13.04
C ASN A 91 -20.94 -26.67 14.28
N TYR A 92 -20.40 -25.47 14.08
CA TYR A 92 -20.19 -24.52 15.17
C TYR A 92 -21.52 -23.91 15.65
N LEU A 93 -22.40 -23.47 14.75
CA LEU A 93 -23.72 -22.93 15.12
C LEU A 93 -24.56 -23.95 15.92
N ASP A 94 -24.71 -25.18 15.42
CA ASP A 94 -25.51 -26.23 16.07
C ASP A 94 -25.03 -26.49 17.50
N ARG A 95 -23.72 -26.69 17.69
CA ARG A 95 -23.08 -26.89 19.01
C ARG A 95 -23.13 -25.64 19.89
N TYR A 96 -22.92 -24.45 19.33
CA TYR A 96 -22.94 -23.21 20.11
C TYR A 96 -24.35 -22.90 20.62
N PHE A 97 -25.39 -23.19 19.85
CA PHE A 97 -26.78 -22.87 20.19
C PHE A 97 -27.61 -24.04 20.74
N GLU A 98 -27.04 -25.26 20.85
CA GLU A 98 -27.64 -26.46 21.46
C GLU A 98 -28.44 -26.15 22.75
N SER A 99 -27.84 -25.37 23.65
CA SER A 99 -28.45 -24.99 24.94
C SER A 99 -29.78 -24.23 24.85
N LEU A 100 -30.17 -23.73 23.68
CA LEU A 100 -31.42 -23.00 23.45
C LEU A 100 -32.56 -23.91 22.97
N ASN A 101 -32.29 -25.15 22.55
CA ASN A 101 -33.28 -26.08 21.97
C ASN A 101 -34.14 -25.41 20.87
N LEU A 102 -33.48 -24.76 19.91
CA LEU A 102 -34.17 -24.05 18.82
C LEU A 102 -35.00 -25.02 17.97
N GLU A 103 -36.26 -24.66 17.68
CA GLU A 103 -37.17 -25.44 16.83
C GLU A 103 -36.61 -25.72 15.43
N THR A 104 -35.86 -24.73 14.90
CA THR A 104 -35.15 -24.82 13.62
C THR A 104 -33.66 -24.53 13.84
N PRO A 105 -32.76 -25.36 13.28
CA PRO A 105 -31.31 -25.13 13.34
C PRO A 105 -30.94 -23.86 12.57
N LEU A 106 -29.78 -23.29 12.92
CA LEU A 106 -29.26 -22.12 12.22
C LEU A 106 -28.45 -22.57 11.01
N ARG A 107 -29.04 -22.48 9.81
CA ARG A 107 -28.43 -22.84 8.53
C ARG A 107 -28.03 -21.61 7.73
N LEU A 108 -26.95 -21.72 6.97
CA LEU A 108 -26.54 -20.74 5.95
C LEU A 108 -27.49 -20.82 4.73
N PRO A 109 -27.40 -19.89 3.75
CA PRO A 109 -28.29 -19.93 2.60
C PRO A 109 -27.96 -21.13 1.69
N ASP A 110 -28.88 -22.10 1.59
CA ASP A 110 -28.72 -23.36 0.82
C ASP A 110 -28.26 -23.17 -0.64
N GLN A 111 -28.64 -22.07 -1.27
CA GLN A 111 -28.29 -21.76 -2.66
C GLN A 111 -27.77 -20.32 -2.78
N THR A 112 -26.50 -20.20 -3.14
CA THR A 112 -25.86 -18.91 -3.45
C THR A 112 -25.23 -18.94 -4.83
N LEU A 113 -25.24 -17.79 -5.51
CA LEU A 113 -24.39 -17.55 -6.67
C LEU A 113 -22.95 -17.32 -6.19
N THR A 114 -22.13 -18.37 -6.27
CA THR A 114 -20.72 -18.36 -5.85
C THR A 114 -19.86 -17.57 -6.83
N LEU A 115 -19.13 -16.58 -6.31
CA LEU A 115 -18.09 -15.87 -7.05
C LEU A 115 -16.82 -16.74 -7.06
N ASP A 116 -16.66 -17.56 -8.10
CA ASP A 116 -15.56 -18.52 -8.28
C ASP A 116 -14.27 -17.93 -8.85
N ARG A 117 -14.30 -16.67 -9.30
CA ARG A 117 -13.14 -15.96 -9.88
C ARG A 117 -13.27 -14.44 -9.82
N HIS A 118 -12.10 -13.78 -9.76
CA HIS A 118 -11.96 -12.32 -9.72
C HIS A 118 -12.68 -11.60 -10.87
N GLY A 119 -13.43 -10.57 -10.50
CA GLY A 119 -14.15 -9.70 -11.44
C GLY A 119 -15.60 -10.13 -11.67
N MET A 120 -16.01 -11.32 -11.20
CA MET A 120 -17.41 -11.74 -11.22
C MET A 120 -18.30 -10.84 -10.38
N GLY A 121 -17.85 -10.47 -9.18
CA GLY A 121 -18.57 -9.51 -8.34
C GLY A 121 -18.79 -8.18 -9.06
N ARG A 122 -17.77 -7.69 -9.78
CA ARG A 122 -17.84 -6.45 -10.55
C ARG A 122 -18.79 -6.54 -11.74
N ALA A 123 -18.75 -7.65 -12.48
CA ALA A 123 -19.65 -7.88 -13.61
C ALA A 123 -21.11 -7.89 -13.14
N LEU A 124 -21.38 -8.54 -11.99
CA LEU A 124 -22.72 -8.66 -11.42
C LEU A 124 -23.25 -7.38 -10.73
N SER A 125 -22.38 -6.40 -10.43
CA SER A 125 -22.71 -5.18 -9.68
C SER A 125 -23.46 -4.09 -10.47
N LEU A 126 -23.63 -4.28 -11.77
CA LEU A 126 -24.26 -3.35 -12.72
C LEU A 126 -25.07 -4.16 -13.75
N PRO A 127 -26.07 -3.57 -14.42
CA PRO A 127 -26.88 -4.29 -15.39
C PRO A 127 -26.03 -4.72 -16.59
N ALA A 128 -26.31 -5.89 -17.16
CA ALA A 128 -25.49 -6.49 -18.22
C ALA A 128 -25.26 -5.55 -19.41
N ASN A 129 -26.30 -4.80 -19.81
CA ASN A 129 -26.29 -3.83 -20.90
C ASN A 129 -26.37 -2.36 -20.39
N GLY A 130 -26.18 -2.15 -19.08
CA GLY A 130 -26.42 -0.88 -18.40
C GLY A 130 -25.18 -0.27 -17.74
N ASN A 131 -25.27 1.04 -17.50
CA ASN A 131 -24.21 1.83 -16.84
C ASN A 131 -24.64 2.38 -15.47
N TYR A 132 -25.84 2.07 -15.00
CA TYR A 132 -26.39 2.58 -13.76
C TYR A 132 -27.33 1.56 -13.11
N TYR A 133 -27.23 1.38 -11.80
CA TYR A 133 -28.17 0.62 -10.99
C TYR A 133 -28.46 1.39 -9.70
N LYS A 134 -29.68 1.28 -9.18
CA LYS A 134 -30.07 1.90 -7.92
C LYS A 134 -31.11 1.07 -7.17
N ASN A 135 -30.92 0.95 -5.86
CA ASN A 135 -31.97 0.66 -4.89
C ASN A 135 -31.78 1.53 -3.64
N ASP A 136 -32.52 1.25 -2.56
CA ASP A 136 -32.46 2.00 -1.29
C ASP A 136 -31.15 1.78 -0.49
N LEU A 137 -30.32 0.82 -0.90
CA LEU A 137 -29.05 0.48 -0.25
C LEU A 137 -27.84 1.03 -1.00
N VAL A 138 -27.86 1.06 -2.34
CA VAL A 138 -26.70 1.48 -3.14
C VAL A 138 -27.11 2.10 -4.47
N HIS A 139 -26.37 3.15 -4.88
CA HIS A 139 -26.34 3.65 -6.24
C HIS A 139 -25.00 3.24 -6.88
N SER A 140 -25.05 2.52 -8.00
CA SER A 140 -23.89 1.98 -8.72
C SER A 140 -23.80 2.56 -10.13
N TYR A 141 -22.60 2.92 -10.57
CA TYR A 141 -22.35 3.53 -11.88
C TYR A 141 -21.14 2.89 -12.56
N ARG A 142 -21.24 2.63 -13.87
CA ARG A 142 -20.08 2.39 -14.73
C ARG A 142 -19.47 3.75 -15.07
N VAL A 143 -18.19 3.93 -14.77
CA VAL A 143 -17.47 5.17 -15.05
C VAL A 143 -16.24 4.88 -15.91
N LYS A 144 -15.73 5.87 -16.65
CA LYS A 144 -14.62 5.67 -17.60
C LYS A 144 -13.37 5.05 -16.92
N ASN A 145 -13.15 5.42 -15.66
CA ASN A 145 -12.05 4.99 -14.79
C ASN A 145 -12.36 3.72 -13.97
N GLY A 146 -13.51 3.06 -14.13
CA GLY A 146 -13.85 1.82 -13.42
C GLY A 146 -15.32 1.72 -13.00
N VAL A 147 -15.55 1.48 -11.72
CA VAL A 147 -16.90 1.42 -11.12
C VAL A 147 -17.00 2.37 -9.92
N LEU A 148 -18.15 3.01 -9.77
CA LEU A 148 -18.46 3.92 -8.66
C LEU A 148 -19.67 3.37 -7.90
N HIS A 149 -19.52 3.15 -6.60
CA HIS A 149 -20.59 2.68 -5.72
C HIS A 149 -20.78 3.62 -4.53
N ASN A 150 -21.95 4.25 -4.45
CA ASN A 150 -22.35 5.13 -3.36
C ASN A 150 -23.41 4.41 -2.51
N PRO A 151 -23.03 3.80 -1.38
CA PRO A 151 -23.95 3.13 -0.47
C PRO A 151 -24.78 4.14 0.34
N ARG A 152 -25.86 3.67 0.97
CA ARG A 152 -26.80 4.48 1.77
C ARG A 152 -26.11 5.29 2.87
N HIS A 153 -25.06 4.74 3.50
CA HIS A 153 -24.24 5.43 4.49
C HIS A 153 -22.85 5.70 3.91
N ASP A 154 -22.43 6.97 3.90
CA ASP A 154 -21.15 7.41 3.35
C ASP A 154 -19.93 7.07 4.23
N ARG A 155 -20.16 6.67 5.49
CA ARG A 155 -19.09 6.51 6.49
C ARG A 155 -19.42 5.41 7.50
N ARG A 156 -18.36 4.90 8.14
CA ARG A 156 -18.46 3.93 9.24
C ARG A 156 -18.66 4.63 10.58
N THR A 157 -19.64 4.17 11.37
CA THR A 157 -19.84 4.60 12.76
C THR A 157 -19.12 3.65 13.72
N THR A 158 -18.49 4.21 14.77
CA THR A 158 -17.70 3.44 15.75
C THR A 158 -18.33 3.38 17.14
N LYS A 159 -19.10 4.40 17.53
CA LYS A 159 -19.70 4.49 18.87
C LYS A 159 -20.87 3.52 18.98
N GLY A 160 -20.72 2.50 19.81
CA GLY A 160 -21.80 1.54 20.12
C GLY A 160 -22.15 0.57 19.01
N THR A 161 -21.32 0.43 17.96
CA THR A 161 -21.61 -0.37 16.76
C THR A 161 -21.03 -1.78 16.76
N PHE A 162 -20.28 -2.18 17.80
CA PHE A 162 -19.65 -3.51 17.89
C PHE A 162 -20.24 -4.30 19.07
N HIS A 163 -21.07 -5.27 18.73
CA HIS A 163 -21.77 -6.17 19.64
C HIS A 163 -21.12 -7.57 19.64
N VAL A 164 -21.23 -8.31 20.74
CA VAL A 164 -20.67 -9.66 20.87
C VAL A 164 -21.70 -10.57 21.54
N ALA A 165 -21.92 -11.75 20.97
CA ALA A 165 -22.80 -12.77 21.54
C ALA A 165 -22.19 -13.39 22.81
N GLU A 166 -23.03 -13.59 23.82
CA GLU A 166 -22.71 -14.33 25.04
C GLU A 166 -22.53 -15.83 24.77
N GLY A 167 -21.86 -16.54 25.68
CA GLY A 167 -21.64 -18.00 25.63
C GLY A 167 -20.29 -18.46 25.06
N GLY A 168 -19.51 -17.57 24.44
CA GLY A 168 -18.20 -17.87 23.86
C GLY A 168 -17.04 -17.32 24.70
N LEU A 169 -16.00 -16.82 24.01
CA LEU A 169 -14.88 -16.14 24.68
C LEU A 169 -15.34 -14.87 25.45
N PRO A 170 -14.62 -14.43 26.52
CA PRO A 170 -14.98 -13.25 27.31
C PRO A 170 -15.26 -12.00 26.46
N ILE A 171 -16.24 -11.21 26.87
CA ILE A 171 -16.66 -9.99 26.16
C ILE A 171 -15.96 -8.78 26.78
N SER A 172 -15.16 -8.06 25.98
CA SER A 172 -14.48 -6.83 26.41
C SER A 172 -15.48 -5.79 26.94
N GLY A 173 -15.10 -5.06 27.99
CA GLY A 173 -16.01 -4.16 28.71
C GLY A 173 -16.60 -3.01 27.89
N ASP A 174 -15.94 -2.65 26.78
CA ASP A 174 -16.31 -1.60 25.82
C ASP A 174 -17.27 -2.07 24.71
N LYS A 175 -17.55 -3.38 24.61
CA LYS A 175 -18.49 -3.96 23.66
C LYS A 175 -19.87 -4.16 24.27
N LYS A 176 -20.91 -4.13 23.44
CA LYS A 176 -22.27 -4.50 23.86
C LYS A 176 -22.39 -6.03 23.95
N ALA A 177 -22.78 -6.56 25.11
CA ALA A 177 -23.01 -8.00 25.31
C ALA A 177 -24.44 -8.38 24.91
N VAL A 178 -24.59 -9.40 24.06
CA VAL A 178 -25.88 -9.79 23.47
C VAL A 178 -26.26 -11.22 23.85
N PRO A 179 -27.46 -11.48 24.40
CA PRO A 179 -27.92 -12.83 24.72
C PRO A 179 -27.89 -13.77 23.50
N LYS A 180 -27.61 -15.06 23.74
CA LYS A 180 -27.54 -16.09 22.68
C LYS A 180 -28.82 -16.15 21.82
N LEU A 181 -30.00 -16.05 22.44
CA LEU A 181 -31.29 -16.06 21.74
C LEU A 181 -31.42 -14.88 20.75
N VAL A 182 -30.96 -13.70 21.16
CA VAL A 182 -31.00 -12.47 20.33
C VAL A 182 -30.06 -12.61 19.14
N PHE A 183 -28.87 -13.22 19.30
CA PHE A 183 -28.02 -13.56 18.16
C PHE A 183 -28.70 -14.56 17.22
N ALA A 184 -29.33 -15.62 17.76
CA ALA A 184 -30.00 -16.62 16.94
C ALA A 184 -31.16 -16.01 16.12
N ASN A 185 -31.93 -15.09 16.71
CA ASN A 185 -33.00 -14.37 16.01
C ASN A 185 -32.45 -13.39 14.96
N LEU A 186 -31.38 -12.65 15.26
CA LEU A 186 -30.66 -11.82 14.28
C LEU A 186 -30.07 -12.65 13.13
N PHE A 187 -29.57 -13.85 13.40
CA PHE A 187 -29.07 -14.76 12.38
C PHE A 187 -30.20 -15.22 11.46
N LYS A 188 -31.36 -15.62 12.00
CA LYS A 188 -32.54 -15.96 11.20
C LYS A 188 -32.99 -14.79 10.31
N ALA A 189 -33.06 -13.58 10.86
CA ALA A 189 -33.34 -12.35 10.11
C ALA A 189 -32.28 -12.02 9.03
N ALA A 190 -31.02 -12.41 9.25
CA ALA A 190 -29.94 -12.22 8.28
C ALA A 190 -30.03 -13.19 7.09
N MET A 191 -30.57 -14.40 7.31
CA MET A 191 -30.78 -15.42 6.27
C MET A 191 -32.07 -15.20 5.46
N ASP A 192 -33.01 -14.40 5.97
CA ASP A 192 -34.29 -14.08 5.33
C ASP A 192 -34.42 -12.58 4.98
N PRO A 193 -33.64 -12.07 4.00
CA PRO A 193 -33.73 -10.68 3.55
C PRO A 193 -34.96 -10.46 2.65
N PRO A 194 -35.48 -9.21 2.58
CA PRO A 194 -36.50 -8.83 1.61
C PRO A 194 -36.11 -9.16 0.16
N GLN A 195 -37.10 -9.52 -0.67
CA GLN A 195 -36.87 -9.98 -2.05
C GLN A 195 -36.16 -8.91 -2.90
N GLU A 196 -36.42 -7.62 -2.65
CA GLU A 196 -35.74 -6.49 -3.30
C GLU A 196 -34.24 -6.40 -2.98
N PHE A 197 -33.78 -6.94 -1.84
CA PHE A 197 -32.35 -6.99 -1.52
C PHE A 197 -31.64 -8.14 -2.24
N LEU A 198 -32.37 -9.22 -2.55
CA LEU A 198 -31.88 -10.37 -3.31
C LEU A 198 -31.74 -10.09 -4.81
N GLU A 199 -32.37 -9.03 -5.34
CA GLU A 199 -32.31 -8.66 -6.77
C GLU A 199 -30.86 -8.47 -7.23
N LEU A 200 -30.44 -9.23 -8.25
CA LEU A 200 -29.11 -9.12 -8.85
C LEU A 200 -29.06 -7.94 -9.86
N PRO A 201 -28.19 -6.93 -9.66
CA PRO A 201 -28.10 -5.76 -10.52
C PRO A 201 -27.89 -6.10 -12.00
N PHE A 202 -27.12 -7.16 -12.28
CA PHE A 202 -26.90 -7.71 -13.62
C PHE A 202 -28.16 -7.91 -14.46
N THR A 203 -29.26 -8.31 -13.81
CA THR A 203 -30.54 -8.64 -14.43
C THR A 203 -31.61 -7.56 -14.25
N SER A 204 -31.29 -6.39 -13.66
CA SER A 204 -32.31 -5.39 -13.29
C SER A 204 -33.09 -4.82 -14.47
N ASP A 205 -32.48 -4.81 -15.65
CA ASP A 205 -33.04 -4.26 -16.89
C ASP A 205 -33.73 -5.34 -17.74
N ALA A 206 -33.68 -6.60 -17.31
CA ALA A 206 -34.32 -7.73 -17.99
C ALA A 206 -35.81 -7.87 -17.59
N PRO A 207 -36.66 -8.47 -18.44
CA PRO A 207 -38.08 -8.70 -18.12
C PRO A 207 -38.27 -9.61 -16.90
N GLU A 208 -37.39 -10.61 -16.73
CA GLU A 208 -37.32 -11.47 -15.55
C GLU A 208 -36.01 -11.18 -14.80
N LYS A 209 -36.14 -10.89 -13.51
CA LYS A 209 -35.00 -10.57 -12.64
C LYS A 209 -34.57 -11.77 -11.83
N ALA A 210 -33.26 -11.96 -11.69
CA ALA A 210 -32.70 -12.96 -10.80
C ALA A 210 -32.65 -12.45 -9.35
N HIS A 211 -33.12 -13.28 -8.41
CA HIS A 211 -33.04 -13.03 -6.98
C HIS A 211 -32.23 -14.13 -6.32
N ALA A 212 -31.10 -13.78 -5.68
CA ALA A 212 -30.23 -14.76 -5.04
C ALA A 212 -29.39 -14.13 -3.92
N PHE A 213 -28.92 -14.96 -2.99
CA PHE A 213 -27.70 -14.65 -2.25
C PHE A 213 -26.49 -14.81 -3.18
N VAL A 214 -25.51 -13.93 -3.04
CA VAL A 214 -24.17 -14.10 -3.60
C VAL A 214 -23.21 -14.50 -2.49
N SER A 215 -22.21 -15.33 -2.81
CA SER A 215 -21.18 -15.69 -1.84
C SER A 215 -19.77 -15.67 -2.41
N LEU A 216 -18.80 -15.40 -1.56
CA LEU A 216 -17.37 -15.35 -1.87
C LEU A 216 -16.60 -16.20 -0.86
N TYR A 217 -15.46 -16.72 -1.29
CA TYR A 217 -14.52 -17.45 -0.45
C TYR A 217 -13.15 -16.75 -0.49
N LEU A 218 -12.57 -16.54 0.70
CA LEU A 218 -11.31 -15.80 0.90
C LEU A 218 -10.34 -16.66 1.73
N ARG A 219 -9.03 -16.53 1.46
CA ARG A 219 -7.95 -17.14 2.26
C ARG A 219 -6.97 -16.09 2.82
N PRO A 220 -7.40 -15.12 3.66
CA PRO A 220 -6.54 -14.03 4.09
C PRO A 220 -5.43 -14.49 5.04
N LEU A 221 -4.28 -13.81 4.96
CA LEU A 221 -3.08 -14.13 5.74
C LEU A 221 -3.26 -13.90 7.25
N VAL A 222 -2.67 -14.82 8.02
CA VAL A 222 -2.59 -14.87 9.49
C VAL A 222 -1.12 -14.91 9.94
N ALA A 223 -0.23 -15.55 9.18
CA ALA A 223 1.21 -15.53 9.44
C ALA A 223 2.01 -15.32 8.14
N PRO A 224 3.05 -14.47 8.12
CA PRO A 224 3.94 -14.35 6.96
C PRO A 224 4.83 -15.60 6.80
N LYS A 225 5.32 -15.84 5.58
CA LYS A 225 6.38 -16.84 5.34
C LYS A 225 7.72 -16.27 5.80
N VAL A 226 8.47 -17.02 6.63
CA VAL A 226 9.84 -16.65 7.03
C VAL A 226 10.82 -17.74 6.56
N PRO A 227 11.69 -17.43 5.57
CA PRO A 227 12.64 -18.39 5.03
C PRO A 227 13.50 -19.06 6.10
N GLY A 228 13.54 -20.39 6.09
CA GLY A 228 14.27 -21.20 7.08
C GLY A 228 13.56 -21.42 8.42
N TYR A 229 12.42 -20.75 8.67
CA TYR A 229 11.61 -20.94 9.88
C TYR A 229 10.27 -21.64 9.58
N GLY A 230 9.51 -21.14 8.61
CA GLY A 230 8.18 -21.71 8.29
C GLY A 230 7.53 -21.09 7.06
N THR A 231 6.53 -21.80 6.51
CA THR A 231 5.65 -21.26 5.47
C THR A 231 4.63 -20.27 6.07
N HIS A 232 3.92 -19.57 5.19
CA HIS A 232 2.84 -18.67 5.58
C HIS A 232 1.63 -19.43 6.13
N LYS A 233 0.76 -18.74 6.86
CA LYS A 233 -0.55 -19.27 7.25
C LYS A 233 -1.66 -18.32 6.85
N SER A 234 -2.80 -18.88 6.44
CA SER A 234 -4.05 -18.17 6.19
C SER A 234 -5.19 -18.75 7.03
N MET A 235 -6.22 -17.96 7.30
CA MET A 235 -7.53 -18.49 7.67
C MET A 235 -8.39 -18.63 6.42
N GLU A 236 -9.58 -19.20 6.55
CA GLU A 236 -10.60 -19.17 5.51
C GLU A 236 -11.75 -18.25 5.95
N ILE A 237 -12.39 -17.53 5.03
CA ILE A 237 -13.60 -16.75 5.31
C ILE A 237 -14.63 -16.99 4.21
N ARG A 238 -15.88 -17.28 4.62
CA ARG A 238 -17.06 -17.28 3.75
C ARG A 238 -17.84 -15.99 3.93
N PHE A 239 -18.02 -15.27 2.84
CA PHE A 239 -18.68 -13.97 2.82
C PHE A 239 -19.99 -14.09 2.04
N PHE A 240 -21.11 -13.72 2.68
CA PHE A 240 -22.45 -13.80 2.12
C PHE A 240 -23.08 -12.41 2.05
N ALA A 241 -23.76 -12.13 0.94
CA ALA A 241 -24.54 -10.90 0.78
C ALA A 241 -25.79 -11.15 -0.09
N PRO A 242 -26.90 -10.43 0.15
CA PRO A 242 -28.00 -10.35 -0.80
C PRO A 242 -27.50 -9.82 -2.17
N GLY A 243 -28.10 -10.28 -3.28
CA GLY A 243 -27.64 -10.00 -4.65
C GLY A 243 -27.39 -8.53 -4.96
N SER A 244 -28.22 -7.61 -4.43
CA SER A 244 -28.06 -6.17 -4.65
C SER A 244 -26.81 -5.56 -4.01
N LEU A 245 -26.17 -6.30 -3.10
CA LEU A 245 -24.93 -5.94 -2.39
C LEU A 245 -23.69 -6.68 -2.92
N VAL A 246 -23.76 -7.26 -4.13
CA VAL A 246 -22.62 -7.96 -4.75
C VAL A 246 -21.38 -7.06 -4.96
N SER A 247 -21.55 -5.74 -5.02
CA SER A 247 -20.43 -4.77 -5.03
C SER A 247 -19.61 -4.79 -3.74
N ASN A 248 -20.19 -5.18 -2.59
CA ASN A 248 -19.44 -5.41 -1.37
C ASN A 248 -18.52 -6.64 -1.48
N LEU A 249 -18.89 -7.63 -2.30
CA LEU A 249 -18.04 -8.79 -2.57
C LEU A 249 -16.93 -8.47 -3.58
N ASP A 250 -17.19 -7.72 -4.67
CA ASP A 250 -16.13 -7.14 -5.54
C ASP A 250 -15.10 -6.37 -4.70
N PHE A 251 -15.57 -5.57 -3.74
CA PHE A 251 -14.72 -4.80 -2.86
C PHE A 251 -13.78 -5.67 -2.01
N VAL A 252 -14.27 -6.69 -1.29
CA VAL A 252 -13.39 -7.55 -0.48
C VAL A 252 -12.56 -8.53 -1.32
N GLU A 253 -13.09 -9.02 -2.43
CA GLU A 253 -12.36 -9.78 -3.46
C GLU A 253 -11.16 -8.98 -3.98
N SER A 254 -11.38 -7.72 -4.32
CA SER A 254 -10.35 -6.80 -4.82
C SER A 254 -9.23 -6.54 -3.80
N ILE A 255 -9.51 -6.63 -2.50
CA ILE A 255 -8.53 -6.39 -1.43
C ILE A 255 -7.81 -7.67 -0.99
N PHE A 256 -8.52 -8.78 -0.80
CA PHE A 256 -7.99 -10.00 -0.15
C PHE A 256 -7.82 -11.19 -1.11
N GLY A 257 -8.33 -11.09 -2.34
CA GLY A 257 -8.24 -12.12 -3.37
C GLY A 257 -9.33 -13.19 -3.30
N ASN A 258 -9.75 -13.69 -4.46
CA ASN A 258 -10.71 -14.78 -4.61
C ASN A 258 -10.02 -16.14 -4.42
N ALA A 259 -10.54 -16.98 -3.52
CA ALA A 259 -10.00 -18.31 -3.21
C ALA A 259 -10.70 -19.46 -3.96
N GLY A 260 -11.45 -19.15 -5.02
CA GLY A 260 -12.14 -20.10 -5.88
C GLY A 260 -13.49 -20.59 -5.35
N ASP A 261 -14.07 -21.56 -6.05
CA ASP A 261 -15.28 -22.27 -5.62
C ASP A 261 -14.97 -23.15 -4.38
N PRO A 262 -15.58 -22.88 -3.21
CA PRO A 262 -15.33 -23.63 -1.98
C PRO A 262 -15.86 -25.08 -2.00
N LEU A 263 -16.62 -25.48 -3.03
CA LEU A 263 -17.03 -26.87 -3.22
C LEU A 263 -15.89 -27.77 -3.74
N LEU A 264 -14.87 -27.17 -4.37
CA LEU A 264 -13.73 -27.92 -4.94
C LEU A 264 -12.75 -28.35 -3.83
N PRO A 265 -12.32 -29.63 -3.79
CA PRO A 265 -11.34 -30.10 -2.80
C PRO A 265 -10.02 -29.32 -2.78
N ASP A 266 -9.56 -28.85 -3.95
CA ASP A 266 -8.34 -28.03 -4.07
C ASP A 266 -8.42 -26.71 -3.28
N ASN A 267 -9.64 -26.24 -2.98
CA ASN A 267 -9.91 -25.01 -2.24
C ASN A 267 -10.28 -25.27 -0.76
N ASP A 268 -10.51 -26.52 -0.34
CA ASP A 268 -10.86 -26.85 1.04
C ASP A 268 -9.65 -26.67 1.98
N ALA A 269 -9.72 -25.64 2.84
CA ALA A 269 -8.67 -25.37 3.82
C ALA A 269 -8.44 -26.54 4.80
N GLY A 270 -9.43 -27.41 5.01
CA GLY A 270 -9.29 -28.62 5.83
C GLY A 270 -8.34 -29.67 5.25
N LEU A 271 -8.08 -29.64 3.94
CA LEU A 271 -7.12 -30.52 3.27
C LEU A 271 -5.71 -29.89 3.19
N ASP A 272 -5.64 -28.56 3.08
CA ASP A 272 -4.41 -27.77 3.10
C ASP A 272 -3.95 -27.45 4.54
N VAL A 273 -3.60 -28.51 5.29
CA VAL A 273 -3.09 -28.38 6.67
C VAL A 273 -1.75 -27.63 6.76
N GLU A 274 -0.99 -27.56 5.66
CA GLU A 274 0.30 -26.87 5.62
C GLU A 274 0.12 -25.34 5.64
N HIS A 275 -0.87 -24.77 4.95
CA HIS A 275 -1.08 -23.32 4.91
C HIS A 275 -2.32 -22.82 5.65
N TRP A 276 -3.27 -23.70 6.01
CA TRP A 276 -4.37 -23.31 6.89
C TRP A 276 -3.89 -23.14 8.34
N SER A 277 -4.45 -22.13 9.02
CA SER A 277 -4.23 -21.83 10.44
C SER A 277 -5.16 -22.61 11.38
N GLY A 278 -6.15 -23.34 10.85
CA GLY A 278 -7.19 -24.03 11.65
C GLY A 278 -8.38 -23.15 12.03
N HIS A 279 -8.53 -21.96 11.42
CA HIS A 279 -9.58 -20.99 11.73
C HIS A 279 -10.52 -20.74 10.55
N THR A 280 -11.81 -20.65 10.84
CA THR A 280 -12.89 -20.44 9.87
C THR A 280 -13.69 -19.18 10.21
N GLY A 281 -13.87 -18.31 9.24
CA GLY A 281 -14.65 -17.08 9.34
C GLY A 281 -15.94 -17.13 8.52
N CYS A 282 -16.97 -16.47 9.02
CA CYS A 282 -18.21 -16.19 8.30
C CYS A 282 -18.56 -14.70 8.43
N VAL A 283 -18.96 -14.06 7.33
CA VAL A 283 -19.51 -12.70 7.34
C VAL A 283 -20.80 -12.66 6.52
N VAL A 284 -21.84 -12.04 7.07
CA VAL A 284 -23.13 -11.87 6.40
C VAL A 284 -23.52 -10.39 6.39
N LEU A 285 -23.83 -9.84 5.23
CA LEU A 285 -24.44 -8.51 5.11
C LEU A 285 -25.96 -8.62 5.23
N ALA A 286 -26.54 -7.92 6.20
CA ALA A 286 -27.96 -8.00 6.52
C ALA A 286 -28.51 -6.64 7.01
N PRO A 287 -28.54 -5.60 6.16
CA PRO A 287 -29.03 -4.27 6.54
C PRO A 287 -30.49 -4.26 6.98
N GLN A 288 -31.29 -5.27 6.62
CA GLN A 288 -32.66 -5.46 7.13
C GLN A 288 -32.71 -5.60 8.65
N MET A 289 -31.64 -6.03 9.34
CA MET A 289 -31.62 -6.15 10.80
C MET A 289 -31.86 -4.81 11.53
N LEU A 290 -31.77 -3.66 10.83
CA LEU A 290 -32.08 -2.35 11.40
C LEU A 290 -33.58 -2.09 11.62
N THR A 291 -34.48 -2.88 11.01
CA THR A 291 -35.94 -2.69 11.13
C THR A 291 -36.56 -3.48 12.28
N PHE A 292 -35.82 -4.41 12.89
CA PHE A 292 -36.31 -5.28 13.95
C PHE A 292 -36.35 -4.56 15.31
N THR A 293 -37.43 -4.74 16.06
CA THR A 293 -37.52 -4.24 17.44
C THR A 293 -36.70 -5.10 18.40
N LYS A 294 -36.29 -4.48 19.51
CA LYS A 294 -35.67 -5.15 20.65
C LYS A 294 -36.58 -6.27 21.19
N LYS A 295 -37.90 -6.07 21.20
CA LYS A 295 -38.90 -7.03 21.68
C LYS A 295 -38.99 -8.26 20.77
N GLU A 296 -39.12 -8.08 19.45
CA GLU A 296 -39.18 -9.19 18.48
C GLU A 296 -37.93 -10.08 18.52
N LEU A 297 -36.75 -9.49 18.74
CA LEU A 297 -35.51 -10.23 18.87
C LEU A 297 -35.37 -10.97 20.22
N GLY A 298 -36.29 -10.77 21.17
CA GLY A 298 -36.29 -11.44 22.47
C GLY A 298 -35.44 -10.78 23.55
N LEU A 299 -35.21 -9.46 23.48
CA LEU A 299 -34.62 -8.73 24.61
C LEU A 299 -35.66 -8.53 25.74
N PRO A 300 -35.22 -8.47 27.01
CA PRO A 300 -36.11 -8.25 28.15
C PRO A 300 -36.65 -6.80 28.19
N HIS A 301 -37.78 -6.63 28.86
CA HIS A 301 -38.23 -5.30 29.29
C HIS A 301 -37.21 -4.68 30.26
N TYR A 302 -37.15 -3.35 30.32
CA TYR A 302 -36.15 -2.61 31.08
C TYR A 302 -36.13 -2.99 32.57
N ASP A 303 -37.29 -3.25 33.16
CA ASP A 303 -37.40 -3.58 34.59
C ASP A 303 -36.84 -4.98 34.92
N ASP A 304 -36.94 -5.93 33.98
CA ASP A 304 -36.37 -7.28 34.10
C ASP A 304 -34.89 -7.35 33.68
N ALA A 305 -34.38 -6.31 33.01
CA ALA A 305 -33.02 -6.26 32.52
C ALA A 305 -31.97 -6.03 33.63
N THR A 306 -30.86 -6.78 33.53
CA THR A 306 -29.67 -6.58 34.36
C THR A 306 -29.05 -5.20 34.17
N ALA A 307 -28.26 -4.74 35.15
CA ALA A 307 -27.51 -3.48 35.03
C ALA A 307 -26.60 -3.44 33.78
N ARG A 308 -26.06 -4.59 33.35
CA ARG A 308 -25.26 -4.72 32.11
C ARG A 308 -26.11 -4.51 30.87
N GLN A 309 -27.27 -5.17 30.79
CA GLN A 309 -28.20 -5.02 29.66
C GLN A 309 -28.69 -3.58 29.54
N ARG A 310 -29.09 -2.94 30.65
CA ARG A 310 -29.49 -1.52 30.68
C ARG A 310 -28.39 -0.58 30.18
N ARG A 311 -27.14 -0.82 30.60
CA ARG A 311 -25.95 -0.05 30.17
C ARG A 311 -25.64 -0.20 28.67
N ASP A 312 -25.84 -1.41 28.14
CA ASP A 312 -25.52 -1.74 26.74
C ASP A 312 -26.70 -1.49 25.77
N SER A 313 -27.82 -0.96 26.27
CA SER A 313 -29.11 -0.80 25.56
C SER A 313 -29.72 -2.12 25.06
N MET A 314 -29.46 -3.21 25.77
CA MET A 314 -29.95 -4.58 25.49
C MET A 314 -31.21 -4.90 26.30
N CYS A 315 -32.17 -3.97 26.24
CA CYS A 315 -33.50 -4.04 26.82
C CYS A 315 -34.37 -2.94 26.22
N TRP A 316 -35.70 -3.07 26.30
CA TRP A 316 -36.66 -2.08 25.80
C TRP A 316 -37.57 -1.55 26.92
N LYS A 317 -38.05 -0.31 26.78
CA LYS A 317 -39.15 0.26 27.58
C LYS A 317 -40.43 0.30 26.74
N GLU A 318 -40.33 0.81 25.52
CA GLU A 318 -41.42 0.79 24.56
C GLU A 318 -41.27 -0.37 23.57
N GLU A 319 -42.37 -1.05 23.24
CA GLU A 319 -42.33 -2.25 22.38
C GLU A 319 -41.79 -1.97 20.97
N SER A 320 -41.97 -0.74 20.49
CA SER A 320 -41.53 -0.25 19.18
C SER A 320 -40.06 0.17 19.12
N GLU A 321 -39.28 0.00 20.19
CA GLU A 321 -37.85 0.34 20.18
C GLU A 321 -37.07 -0.55 19.21
N LEU A 322 -36.55 0.03 18.12
CA LEU A 322 -35.66 -0.64 17.18
C LEU A 322 -34.36 -1.10 17.86
N TYR A 323 -33.86 -2.26 17.46
CA TYR A 323 -32.57 -2.75 17.92
C TYR A 323 -31.44 -1.80 17.50
N ASN A 324 -30.53 -1.53 18.44
CA ASN A 324 -29.50 -0.49 18.31
C ASN A 324 -30.04 0.88 17.87
N ASP A 325 -31.29 1.19 18.22
CA ASP A 325 -31.96 2.47 17.91
C ASP A 325 -31.99 2.73 16.37
N GLY A 326 -32.09 1.65 15.58
CA GLY A 326 -32.09 1.67 14.11
C GLY A 326 -30.73 2.03 13.48
N GLN A 327 -29.65 2.09 14.26
CA GLN A 327 -28.33 2.50 13.79
C GLN A 327 -27.47 1.32 13.33
N PRO A 328 -26.62 1.48 12.29
CA PRO A 328 -25.62 0.50 11.86
C PRO A 328 -24.85 -0.18 13.01
N PHE A 329 -24.79 -1.50 12.98
CA PHE A 329 -24.00 -2.30 13.91
C PHE A 329 -23.42 -3.54 13.23
N LYS A 330 -22.43 -4.16 13.88
CA LYS A 330 -22.03 -5.54 13.66
C LYS A 330 -22.15 -6.35 14.95
N ILE A 331 -22.54 -7.61 14.83
CA ILE A 331 -22.61 -8.55 15.95
C ILE A 331 -21.80 -9.80 15.62
N THR A 332 -20.86 -10.16 16.50
CA THR A 332 -20.00 -11.34 16.32
C THR A 332 -20.31 -12.45 17.33
N CYS A 333 -20.24 -13.69 16.88
CA CYS A 333 -20.33 -14.92 17.66
C CYS A 333 -19.03 -15.73 17.42
N ARG A 334 -18.31 -16.04 18.49
CA ARG A 334 -17.01 -16.75 18.45
C ARG A 334 -16.67 -17.36 19.80
N ASP A 335 -15.99 -18.49 19.79
CA ASP A 335 -15.40 -19.11 20.98
C ASP A 335 -13.93 -19.57 20.74
N LYS A 336 -13.45 -20.52 21.53
CA LYS A 336 -12.09 -21.09 21.43
C LYS A 336 -11.94 -22.21 20.39
N SER A 337 -13.00 -22.57 19.66
CA SER A 337 -12.97 -23.66 18.66
C SER A 337 -12.54 -23.21 17.26
N GLY A 338 -12.08 -21.97 17.12
CA GLY A 338 -11.52 -21.44 15.87
C GLY A 338 -12.54 -20.95 14.85
N VAL A 339 -13.84 -20.86 15.19
CA VAL A 339 -14.88 -20.35 14.29
C VAL A 339 -15.40 -18.99 14.78
N VAL A 340 -15.48 -18.03 13.85
CA VAL A 340 -16.02 -16.69 14.08
C VAL A 340 -17.07 -16.33 13.02
N ILE A 341 -18.24 -15.89 13.45
CA ILE A 341 -19.37 -15.49 12.60
C ILE A 341 -19.73 -14.05 12.92
N THR A 342 -19.83 -13.19 11.92
CA THR A 342 -20.26 -11.80 12.10
C THR A 342 -21.37 -11.40 11.14
N LEU A 343 -22.45 -10.85 11.69
CA LEU A 343 -23.54 -10.23 10.92
C LEU A 343 -23.35 -8.71 10.91
N ILE A 344 -23.51 -8.06 9.76
CA ILE A 344 -23.32 -6.61 9.58
C ILE A 344 -24.64 -5.97 9.11
N ALA A 345 -25.20 -5.08 9.93
CA ALA A 345 -26.44 -4.35 9.67
C ALA A 345 -26.21 -3.06 8.87
N ASP A 346 -25.34 -3.10 7.86
CA ASP A 346 -25.01 -1.97 6.98
C ASP A 346 -24.28 -2.48 5.73
N ASN A 347 -24.26 -1.68 4.66
CA ASN A 347 -23.56 -2.00 3.41
C ASN A 347 -22.40 -1.06 3.08
N TYR A 348 -22.00 -0.13 3.97
CA TYR A 348 -20.79 0.66 3.74
C TYR A 348 -19.53 -0.23 3.71
N PHE A 349 -18.78 -0.18 2.61
CA PHE A 349 -17.62 -1.03 2.31
C PHE A 349 -16.56 -1.10 3.43
N GLY A 350 -16.38 -0.01 4.17
CA GLY A 350 -15.43 0.05 5.30
C GLY A 350 -15.75 -0.91 6.45
N TYR A 351 -16.99 -1.39 6.61
CA TYR A 351 -17.30 -2.47 7.55
C TYR A 351 -16.79 -3.81 7.04
N CYS A 352 -16.97 -4.14 5.75
CA CYS A 352 -16.49 -5.38 5.14
C CYS A 352 -14.97 -5.54 5.30
N LYS A 353 -14.21 -4.50 4.95
CA LYS A 353 -12.74 -4.47 5.12
C LYS A 353 -12.33 -4.72 6.58
N LYS A 354 -12.95 -3.99 7.51
CA LYS A 354 -12.60 -4.07 8.93
C LYS A 354 -13.14 -5.33 9.62
N GLU A 355 -14.07 -6.06 9.00
CA GLU A 355 -14.46 -7.37 9.48
C GLU A 355 -13.45 -8.44 9.13
N VAL A 356 -12.93 -8.46 7.89
CA VAL A 356 -11.80 -9.35 7.54
C VAL A 356 -10.61 -9.09 8.47
N LYS A 357 -10.28 -7.81 8.75
CA LYS A 357 -9.30 -7.44 9.80
C LYS A 357 -9.62 -8.06 11.17
N THR A 358 -10.88 -7.97 11.60
CA THR A 358 -11.33 -8.51 12.91
C THR A 358 -11.16 -10.03 12.97
N GLN A 359 -11.43 -10.73 11.88
CA GLN A 359 -11.34 -12.19 11.82
C GLN A 359 -9.87 -12.66 11.73
N ILE A 360 -9.00 -11.95 11.01
CA ILE A 360 -7.54 -12.18 11.06
C ILE A 360 -7.00 -11.96 12.49
N SER A 361 -7.47 -10.91 13.18
CA SER A 361 -7.11 -10.64 14.58
C SER A 361 -7.55 -11.76 15.53
N TYR A 362 -8.75 -12.33 15.31
CA TYR A 362 -9.21 -13.51 16.03
C TYR A 362 -8.32 -14.75 15.75
N ALA A 363 -8.00 -15.01 14.48
CA ALA A 363 -7.18 -16.16 14.08
C ALA A 363 -5.73 -16.06 14.59
N THR A 364 -5.11 -14.89 14.53
CA THR A 364 -3.74 -14.66 15.09
C THR A 364 -3.71 -14.87 16.61
N ASN A 365 -4.73 -14.37 17.32
CA ASN A 365 -4.86 -14.51 18.77
C ASN A 365 -4.97 -15.99 19.22
N LEU A 366 -5.62 -16.85 18.42
CA LEU A 366 -5.76 -18.28 18.72
C LEU A 366 -4.61 -19.14 18.17
N TYR A 367 -4.01 -18.76 17.03
CA TYR A 367 -2.87 -19.46 16.44
C TYR A 367 -1.58 -19.30 17.26
N GLY A 368 -1.36 -18.10 17.82
CA GLY A 368 -0.19 -17.78 18.65
C GLY A 368 1.07 -17.43 17.85
N ASN A 369 2.00 -16.72 18.52
CA ASN A 369 3.23 -16.15 17.93
C ASN A 369 3.01 -15.35 16.62
N THR A 370 1.82 -14.80 16.44
CA THR A 370 1.41 -13.98 15.29
C THR A 370 0.58 -12.82 15.77
N GLU A 371 0.63 -11.70 15.07
CA GLU A 371 -0.09 -10.47 15.41
C GLU A 371 -0.82 -9.95 14.16
N GLU A 372 -2.04 -9.45 14.35
CA GLU A 372 -2.74 -8.62 13.37
C GLU A 372 -2.57 -7.16 13.78
N GLU A 373 -2.05 -6.33 12.88
CA GLU A 373 -1.62 -4.98 13.22
C GLU A 373 -2.31 -3.91 12.38
N HIS A 374 -2.71 -2.81 13.05
CA HIS A 374 -3.11 -1.57 12.39
C HIS A 374 -1.88 -0.68 12.23
N ALA A 375 -1.07 -1.01 11.22
CA ALA A 375 0.23 -0.42 10.98
C ALA A 375 0.39 0.07 9.53
N GLY A 376 1.19 1.11 9.34
CA GLY A 376 1.72 1.52 8.04
C GLY A 376 3.23 1.34 8.03
N GLY A 377 3.83 1.16 6.85
CA GLY A 377 5.23 0.77 6.78
C GLY A 377 5.85 0.92 5.40
N ALA A 378 7.17 1.10 5.38
CA ALA A 378 7.96 1.14 4.15
C ALA A 378 9.41 0.72 4.38
N ILE A 379 10.04 0.12 3.38
CA ILE A 379 11.50 0.03 3.29
C ILE A 379 12.02 1.31 2.64
N ALA A 380 12.86 2.05 3.34
CA ALA A 380 13.41 3.32 2.89
C ALA A 380 14.90 3.18 2.51
N PHE A 381 15.19 3.31 1.21
CA PHE A 381 16.54 3.32 0.66
C PHE A 381 17.04 4.75 0.57
N ARG A 382 18.08 5.09 1.34
CA ARG A 382 18.69 6.43 1.36
C ARG A 382 19.17 6.83 -0.05
N SER A 383 18.78 8.02 -0.49
CA SER A 383 19.20 8.57 -1.79
C SER A 383 20.00 9.86 -1.62
N TYR A 384 20.84 10.15 -2.62
CA TYR A 384 21.71 11.31 -2.65
C TYR A 384 21.68 11.99 -4.01
N SER A 385 21.77 13.33 -4.01
CA SER A 385 22.03 14.12 -5.21
C SER A 385 23.55 14.19 -5.40
N LEU A 386 24.07 13.48 -6.39
CA LEU A 386 25.51 13.29 -6.63
C LEU A 386 26.13 14.42 -7.47
N GLY A 387 25.32 15.36 -7.95
CA GLY A 387 25.76 16.43 -8.85
C GLY A 387 25.94 15.92 -10.27
N GLU A 388 27.09 16.26 -10.88
CA GLU A 388 27.37 16.02 -12.30
C GLU A 388 28.42 14.92 -12.54
N LYS A 389 29.19 14.52 -11.50
CA LYS A 389 30.26 13.52 -11.61
C LYS A 389 30.23 12.59 -10.38
N PHE A 390 30.23 11.28 -10.61
CA PHE A 390 30.30 10.28 -9.53
C PHE A 390 31.26 9.15 -9.88
N GLN A 391 32.26 8.94 -9.01
CA GLN A 391 33.22 7.84 -9.10
C GLN A 391 32.79 6.71 -8.17
N ALA A 392 32.47 5.54 -8.72
CA ALA A 392 32.21 4.34 -7.94
C ALA A 392 33.47 3.90 -7.17
N LYS A 393 33.24 3.34 -5.98
CA LYS A 393 34.26 2.75 -5.09
C LYS A 393 33.72 1.46 -4.46
N SER A 394 33.09 0.62 -5.27
CA SER A 394 32.24 -0.49 -4.80
C SER A 394 32.97 -1.43 -3.83
N MET A 395 34.22 -1.77 -4.15
CA MET A 395 35.08 -2.65 -3.34
C MET A 395 35.21 -2.21 -1.87
N GLN A 396 35.07 -0.92 -1.56
CA GLN A 396 35.19 -0.41 -0.18
C GLN A 396 34.01 -0.79 0.72
N TYR A 397 32.87 -1.19 0.14
CA TYR A 397 31.65 -1.50 0.89
C TYR A 397 31.47 -3.00 1.15
N ASN A 398 31.73 -3.85 0.15
CA ASN A 398 31.49 -5.30 0.25
C ASN A 398 32.63 -6.17 -0.31
N ALA A 399 33.72 -5.57 -0.80
CA ALA A 399 34.84 -6.25 -1.45
C ALA A 399 34.44 -7.19 -2.61
N GLN A 400 33.39 -6.85 -3.38
CA GLN A 400 32.97 -7.60 -4.58
C GLN A 400 33.24 -6.81 -5.86
N SER A 401 33.78 -7.49 -6.86
CA SER A 401 33.93 -6.98 -8.23
C SER A 401 32.70 -7.29 -9.10
N PHE A 402 32.64 -6.72 -10.29
CA PHE A 402 31.64 -7.12 -11.30
C PHE A 402 31.77 -8.61 -11.68
N GLU A 403 32.99 -9.17 -11.71
CA GLU A 403 33.21 -10.59 -11.97
C GLU A 403 32.61 -11.49 -10.87
N ASP A 404 32.70 -11.08 -9.60
CA ASP A 404 32.06 -11.79 -8.48
C ASP A 404 30.54 -11.83 -8.61
N VAL A 405 29.93 -10.73 -9.06
CA VAL A 405 28.49 -10.61 -9.30
C VAL A 405 28.09 -11.51 -10.46
N VAL A 406 28.74 -11.39 -11.62
CA VAL A 406 28.48 -12.25 -12.79
C VAL A 406 28.60 -13.74 -12.45
N LYS A 407 29.61 -14.13 -11.69
CA LYS A 407 29.83 -15.53 -11.29
C LYS A 407 28.74 -16.08 -10.37
N ARG A 408 28.08 -15.25 -9.57
CA ARG A 408 26.99 -15.64 -8.66
C ARG A 408 25.61 -15.57 -9.30
N TYR A 409 25.46 -14.78 -10.36
CA TYR A 409 24.18 -14.31 -10.87
C TYR A 409 24.04 -14.42 -12.41
N SER A 410 24.86 -15.26 -13.05
CA SER A 410 24.87 -15.54 -14.49
C SER A 410 23.50 -15.86 -15.09
N ASP A 411 22.61 -16.44 -14.28
CA ASP A 411 21.29 -16.90 -14.70
C ASP A 411 20.39 -15.74 -15.13
N PHE A 412 20.56 -14.54 -14.57
CA PHE A 412 19.76 -13.34 -14.88
C PHE A 412 20.55 -12.15 -15.43
N ILE A 413 21.86 -12.29 -15.68
CA ILE A 413 22.70 -11.24 -16.28
C ILE A 413 23.16 -11.66 -17.69
N ASP A 414 22.87 -10.83 -18.69
CA ASP A 414 23.50 -10.90 -20.02
C ASP A 414 24.77 -10.04 -20.01
N VAL A 415 25.93 -10.69 -20.10
CA VAL A 415 27.25 -10.03 -20.02
C VAL A 415 27.70 -9.56 -21.40
N MET A 416 28.06 -8.28 -21.49
CA MET A 416 28.47 -7.62 -22.73
C MET A 416 30.01 -7.59 -22.87
N PRO A 417 30.54 -7.64 -24.11
CA PRO A 417 31.99 -7.69 -24.36
C PRO A 417 32.80 -6.57 -23.69
N GLU A 418 32.21 -5.38 -23.56
CA GLU A 418 32.80 -4.18 -22.96
C GLU A 418 32.99 -4.30 -21.44
N GLY A 419 32.40 -5.32 -20.79
CA GLY A 419 32.54 -5.56 -19.35
C GLY A 419 31.46 -4.91 -18.48
N TYR A 420 30.23 -4.85 -18.98
CA TYR A 420 29.03 -4.56 -18.20
C TYR A 420 28.00 -5.66 -18.39
N GLY A 421 26.93 -5.66 -17.59
CA GLY A 421 25.82 -6.61 -17.72
C GLY A 421 24.49 -5.91 -17.90
N VAL A 422 23.52 -6.58 -18.55
CA VAL A 422 22.11 -6.16 -18.60
C VAL A 422 21.27 -7.21 -17.90
N ASP A 423 20.29 -6.80 -17.09
CA ASP A 423 19.37 -7.74 -16.44
C ASP A 423 18.35 -8.31 -17.44
N LYS A 424 18.23 -9.64 -17.48
CA LYS A 424 17.34 -10.37 -18.40
C LYS A 424 15.85 -10.11 -18.14
N ASN A 425 15.48 -9.84 -16.89
CA ASN A 425 14.10 -9.58 -16.46
C ASN A 425 13.78 -8.08 -16.48
N PHE A 426 14.79 -7.24 -16.26
CA PHE A 426 14.70 -5.78 -16.23
C PHE A 426 15.70 -5.14 -17.20
N PRO A 427 15.42 -5.08 -18.52
CA PRO A 427 16.35 -4.53 -19.52
C PRO A 427 16.74 -3.05 -19.34
N ASN A 428 16.18 -2.37 -18.33
CA ASN A 428 16.55 -1.02 -17.91
C ASN A 428 17.47 -0.98 -16.67
N LEU A 429 17.94 -2.14 -16.20
CA LEU A 429 18.93 -2.33 -15.15
C LEU A 429 20.25 -2.81 -15.79
N ILE A 430 21.30 -2.02 -15.57
CA ILE A 430 22.61 -2.19 -16.17
C ILE A 430 23.64 -2.35 -15.05
N TYR A 431 24.29 -3.50 -14.98
CA TYR A 431 25.35 -3.78 -14.01
C TYR A 431 26.68 -3.22 -14.53
N VAL A 432 27.30 -2.31 -13.78
CA VAL A 432 28.56 -1.63 -14.17
C VAL A 432 29.70 -1.99 -13.21
N PRO A 433 30.98 -1.90 -13.63
CA PRO A 433 32.13 -2.20 -12.77
C PRO A 433 32.26 -1.40 -11.48
N GLU A 434 33.05 -1.94 -10.55
CA GLU A 434 33.32 -1.39 -9.23
C GLU A 434 33.96 0.01 -9.21
N ASP A 435 34.63 0.37 -10.30
CA ASP A 435 35.35 1.61 -10.57
C ASP A 435 34.65 2.52 -11.61
N ALA A 436 33.40 2.22 -11.97
CA ALA A 436 32.66 3.00 -12.97
C ALA A 436 32.53 4.50 -12.59
N LEU A 437 32.88 5.36 -13.55
CA LEU A 437 32.77 6.81 -13.47
C LEU A 437 31.56 7.29 -14.29
N ALA A 438 30.55 7.82 -13.61
CA ALA A 438 29.40 8.48 -14.23
C ALA A 438 29.66 9.98 -14.40
N MET A 439 29.46 10.51 -15.61
CA MET A 439 29.60 11.92 -15.94
C MET A 439 28.38 12.43 -16.72
N LEU A 440 27.68 13.40 -16.13
CA LEU A 440 26.48 14.01 -16.69
C LEU A 440 26.79 14.94 -17.86
N THR A 441 27.92 15.66 -17.81
CA THR A 441 28.36 16.58 -18.88
C THR A 441 28.74 15.84 -20.16
N ALA A 442 29.39 14.69 -20.04
CA ALA A 442 29.68 13.77 -21.15
C ALA A 442 28.49 12.85 -21.51
N GLN A 443 27.45 12.80 -20.67
CA GLN A 443 26.34 11.84 -20.73
C GLN A 443 26.79 10.38 -20.88
N SER A 444 27.78 9.97 -20.07
CA SER A 444 28.33 8.62 -20.15
C SER A 444 28.72 8.03 -18.79
N ILE A 445 28.87 6.71 -18.80
CA ILE A 445 29.49 5.92 -17.73
C ILE A 445 30.67 5.17 -18.34
N SER A 446 31.84 5.28 -17.71
CA SER A 446 33.09 4.70 -18.22
C SER A 446 33.92 4.01 -17.14
N TRP A 447 34.73 3.04 -17.54
CA TRP A 447 35.63 2.26 -16.69
C TRP A 447 36.87 1.83 -17.49
N THR A 448 37.83 1.16 -16.84
CA THR A 448 38.97 0.55 -17.53
C THR A 448 38.83 -0.97 -17.54
N LYS A 449 38.93 -1.58 -18.73
CA LYS A 449 38.98 -3.05 -18.91
C LYS A 449 40.16 -3.40 -19.82
N ASP A 450 40.99 -4.34 -19.40
CA ASP A 450 42.18 -4.80 -20.15
C ASP A 450 43.10 -3.64 -20.60
N GLY A 451 43.24 -2.63 -19.74
CA GLY A 451 44.02 -1.41 -20.02
C GLY A 451 43.37 -0.43 -21.02
N LYS A 452 42.15 -0.68 -21.49
CA LYS A 452 41.40 0.18 -22.40
C LYS A 452 40.23 0.86 -21.67
N LYS A 453 39.99 2.14 -21.97
CA LYS A 453 38.76 2.82 -21.55
C LYS A 453 37.57 2.20 -22.29
N GLN A 454 36.53 1.85 -21.53
CA GLN A 454 35.23 1.42 -22.03
C GLN A 454 34.18 2.46 -21.62
N GLU A 455 33.10 2.59 -22.39
CA GLU A 455 32.11 3.65 -22.19
C GLU A 455 30.74 3.25 -22.74
N ILE A 456 29.69 3.57 -21.98
CA ILE A 456 28.27 3.41 -22.35
C ILE A 456 27.51 4.72 -22.10
N PRO A 457 26.41 5.00 -22.83
CA PRO A 457 25.64 6.21 -22.61
C PRO A 457 24.92 6.20 -21.26
N LEU A 458 24.89 7.36 -20.59
CA LEU A 458 24.09 7.65 -19.41
C LEU A 458 22.72 8.18 -19.86
N LEU A 459 21.65 7.40 -19.68
CA LEU A 459 20.33 7.70 -20.21
C LEU A 459 19.26 7.83 -19.10
N PRO A 460 18.28 8.74 -19.25
CA PRO A 460 17.10 8.78 -18.40
C PRO A 460 16.31 7.45 -18.44
N GLY A 461 15.77 7.03 -17.29
CA GLY A 461 15.01 5.78 -17.16
C GLY A 461 15.86 4.50 -17.04
N GLN A 462 17.17 4.59 -17.26
CA GLN A 462 18.12 3.51 -16.97
C GLN A 462 18.57 3.56 -15.49
N VAL A 463 18.88 2.40 -14.93
CA VAL A 463 19.44 2.23 -13.59
C VAL A 463 20.79 1.53 -13.71
N TYR A 464 21.85 2.21 -13.29
CA TYR A 464 23.21 1.67 -13.35
C TYR A 464 23.62 1.20 -11.94
N MET A 465 23.83 -0.10 -11.77
CA MET A 465 24.08 -0.72 -10.48
C MET A 465 25.53 -1.18 -10.38
N THR A 466 26.25 -0.71 -9.36
CA THR A 466 27.61 -1.19 -9.04
C THR A 466 27.56 -2.54 -8.30
N PRO A 467 28.69 -3.26 -8.15
CA PRO A 467 28.72 -4.56 -7.46
C PRO A 467 28.33 -4.52 -5.97
N SER A 468 28.24 -3.35 -5.35
CA SER A 468 27.72 -3.15 -3.99
C SER A 468 26.20 -3.01 -3.93
N GLY A 469 25.51 -3.13 -5.07
CA GLY A 469 24.09 -2.87 -5.23
C GLY A 469 23.72 -1.38 -5.26
N TYR A 470 24.71 -0.48 -5.16
CA TYR A 470 24.47 0.96 -5.19
C TYR A 470 24.00 1.37 -6.59
N GLN A 471 22.86 2.04 -6.66
CA GLN A 471 22.23 2.46 -7.91
C GLN A 471 22.58 3.89 -8.25
N ILE A 472 22.78 4.17 -9.54
CA ILE A 472 22.98 5.50 -10.12
C ILE A 472 21.90 5.70 -11.20
N ARG A 473 21.23 6.86 -11.21
CA ARG A 473 20.22 7.24 -12.20
C ARG A 473 20.41 8.68 -12.66
N MET A 474 19.98 8.99 -13.88
CA MET A 474 19.92 10.35 -14.41
C MET A 474 18.48 10.87 -14.30
N GLU A 475 18.26 11.93 -13.52
CA GLU A 475 16.94 12.51 -13.25
C GLU A 475 16.91 14.01 -13.56
N LYS A 476 15.80 14.49 -14.13
CA LYS A 476 15.58 15.93 -14.38
C LYS A 476 15.21 16.62 -13.05
N HIS A 477 15.74 17.81 -12.81
CA HIS A 477 15.35 18.58 -11.63
C HIS A 477 13.89 19.08 -11.77
N PRO A 478 13.00 18.85 -10.79
CA PRO A 478 11.56 19.14 -10.95
C PRO A 478 11.23 20.59 -11.31
N HIS A 479 11.96 21.55 -10.73
CA HIS A 479 11.76 23.00 -10.94
C HIS A 479 13.00 23.72 -11.47
N ALA A 480 13.87 23.05 -12.24
CA ALA A 480 15.00 23.72 -12.89
C ALA A 480 15.33 23.08 -14.25
N PRO A 481 15.87 23.84 -15.22
CA PRO A 481 16.21 23.33 -16.56
C PRO A 481 17.51 22.50 -16.57
N SER A 482 17.75 21.69 -15.54
CA SER A 482 18.98 20.91 -15.37
C SER A 482 18.71 19.46 -14.97
N TRP A 483 19.66 18.60 -15.28
CA TRP A 483 19.69 17.21 -14.85
C TRP A 483 20.60 17.04 -13.62
N ARG A 484 20.52 15.88 -12.97
CA ARG A 484 21.40 15.47 -11.87
C ARG A 484 21.57 13.96 -11.85
N LEU A 485 22.71 13.50 -11.35
CA LEU A 485 22.91 12.12 -10.94
C LEU A 485 22.24 11.90 -9.58
N ILE A 486 21.40 10.88 -9.46
CA ILE A 486 20.84 10.40 -8.19
C ILE A 486 21.48 9.05 -7.85
N GLY A 487 22.04 8.96 -6.65
CA GLY A 487 22.50 7.71 -6.05
C GLY A 487 21.48 7.15 -5.08
N THR A 488 21.33 5.83 -5.00
CA THR A 488 20.50 5.14 -3.99
C THR A 488 21.29 3.97 -3.42
N VAL A 489 21.35 3.85 -2.08
CA VAL A 489 22.05 2.74 -1.41
C VAL A 489 21.31 1.41 -1.58
N ALA A 490 22.06 0.30 -1.57
CA ALA A 490 21.50 -1.04 -1.66
C ALA A 490 20.71 -1.47 -0.40
N GLU A 491 21.17 -1.06 0.77
CA GLU A 491 20.60 -1.46 2.06
C GLU A 491 19.58 -0.42 2.56
N GLY A 492 18.31 -0.83 2.57
CA GLY A 492 17.19 -0.03 3.04
C GLY A 492 16.87 -0.26 4.52
N THR A 493 16.31 0.76 5.18
CA THR A 493 15.81 0.64 6.55
C THR A 493 14.34 0.21 6.51
N PHE A 494 13.99 -0.87 7.20
CA PHE A 494 12.59 -1.26 7.38
C PHE A 494 11.94 -0.37 8.44
N CYS A 495 10.97 0.45 8.05
CA CYS A 495 10.28 1.39 8.91
C CYS A 495 8.83 0.92 9.12
N HIS A 496 8.50 0.56 10.37
CA HIS A 496 7.18 0.07 10.78
C HIS A 496 6.51 1.06 11.75
N LYS A 497 5.24 1.39 11.54
CA LYS A 497 4.47 2.38 12.31
C LYS A 497 3.11 1.81 12.76
N PRO A 498 3.08 1.05 13.87
CA PRO A 498 1.87 0.45 14.42
C PRO A 498 1.04 1.45 15.24
N CYS A 499 -0.11 0.97 15.74
CA CYS A 499 -0.91 1.58 16.81
C CYS A 499 -1.23 3.08 16.64
N THR A 500 -1.24 3.58 15.40
CA THR A 500 -1.38 5.01 15.12
C THR A 500 -2.86 5.39 14.99
N VAL A 501 -3.31 6.33 15.83
CA VAL A 501 -4.68 6.88 15.78
C VAL A 501 -4.94 7.65 14.49
N SER A 502 -6.22 7.82 14.13
CA SER A 502 -6.61 8.67 13.00
C SER A 502 -6.07 10.10 13.19
N GLY A 503 -5.49 10.68 12.14
CA GLY A 503 -4.75 11.95 12.21
C GLY A 503 -3.28 11.84 12.65
N GLY A 504 -2.85 10.71 13.23
CA GLY A 504 -1.43 10.46 13.59
C GLY A 504 -0.50 10.15 12.41
N GLY A 505 -1.00 10.26 11.17
CA GLY A 505 -0.22 10.11 9.94
C GLY A 505 0.38 8.72 9.73
N LYS A 506 -0.41 7.65 9.91
CA LYS A 506 0.02 6.25 9.73
C LYS A 506 0.66 6.03 8.34
N SER A 507 -0.10 6.31 7.27
CA SER A 507 0.31 6.11 5.87
C SER A 507 1.34 7.14 5.37
N GLU A 508 1.58 8.23 6.11
CA GLU A 508 2.63 9.22 5.77
C GLU A 508 4.04 8.60 5.76
N ILE A 509 4.23 7.45 6.42
CA ILE A 509 5.50 6.73 6.43
C ILE A 509 5.86 6.17 5.04
N SER A 510 4.88 5.83 4.20
CA SER A 510 5.10 5.32 2.84
C SER A 510 4.96 6.40 1.75
N LYS A 511 4.12 7.42 1.93
CA LYS A 511 3.91 8.53 0.97
C LYS A 511 5.19 9.23 0.52
N SER A 512 5.20 9.73 -0.71
CA SER A 512 6.30 10.51 -1.29
C SER A 512 6.60 11.77 -0.47
N LEU A 513 7.90 12.08 -0.29
CA LEU A 513 8.34 13.35 0.29
C LEU A 513 8.45 14.45 -0.78
N VAL A 514 8.53 14.08 -2.07
CA VAL A 514 8.78 15.00 -3.19
C VAL A 514 7.70 16.08 -3.27
N ASP A 515 6.44 15.70 -3.02
CA ASP A 515 5.27 16.56 -3.16
C ASP A 515 5.19 17.62 -2.04
N TYR A 516 5.92 17.41 -0.93
CA TYR A 516 6.06 18.35 0.17
C TYR A 516 7.34 19.21 0.09
N MET A 517 8.18 19.00 -0.94
CA MET A 517 9.42 19.76 -1.14
C MET A 517 9.15 21.02 -1.94
N HIS A 518 9.59 22.15 -1.40
CA HIS A 518 9.54 23.44 -2.08
C HIS A 518 10.86 23.71 -2.79
N TYR A 519 10.77 24.31 -3.97
CA TYR A 519 11.92 24.70 -4.79
C TYR A 519 11.85 26.21 -4.98
N GLY A 520 12.97 26.90 -4.78
CA GLY A 520 13.02 28.36 -4.80
C GLY A 520 14.45 28.89 -4.91
N PRO A 521 14.63 30.21 -5.01
CA PRO A 521 15.94 30.82 -5.13
C PRO A 521 16.81 30.58 -3.89
N LEU A 522 18.12 30.64 -4.08
CA LEU A 522 19.09 30.61 -3.00
C LEU A 522 19.43 32.04 -2.59
N PHE A 523 19.03 32.42 -1.37
CA PHE A 523 19.19 33.78 -0.87
C PHE A 523 20.59 34.05 -0.31
N VAL A 524 21.17 35.20 -0.67
CA VAL A 524 22.40 35.77 -0.11
C VAL A 524 22.12 37.17 0.46
N SER A 525 22.85 37.56 1.51
CA SER A 525 22.62 38.84 2.19
C SER A 525 23.44 39.96 1.54
N ASN A 526 24.75 39.75 1.47
CA ASN A 526 25.70 40.62 0.76
C ASN A 526 26.79 39.70 0.21
N LEU A 527 26.78 39.49 -1.11
CA LEU A 527 27.61 38.45 -1.73
C LEU A 527 29.11 38.68 -1.54
N GLU A 528 29.57 39.93 -1.61
CA GLU A 528 30.97 40.31 -1.43
C GLU A 528 31.45 40.01 0.00
N GLN A 529 30.70 40.46 1.00
CA GLN A 529 31.01 40.17 2.41
C GLN A 529 30.88 38.68 2.75
N ASP A 530 29.91 37.99 2.15
CA ASP A 530 29.72 36.55 2.33
C ASP A 530 30.90 35.77 1.69
N PHE A 531 31.49 36.27 0.58
CA PHE A 531 32.70 35.71 -0.03
C PHE A 531 33.96 35.94 0.79
N GLU A 532 34.20 37.15 1.32
CA GLU A 532 35.32 37.42 2.22
C GLU A 532 35.32 36.47 3.44
N ARG A 533 34.14 36.24 4.01
CA ARG A 533 33.96 35.33 5.16
C ARG A 533 34.15 33.86 4.78
N ILE A 534 33.79 33.46 3.56
CA ILE A 534 34.09 32.12 3.04
C ILE A 534 35.59 31.97 2.79
N GLN A 535 36.26 32.97 2.23
CA GLN A 535 37.72 32.93 2.03
C GLN A 535 38.44 32.70 3.36
N GLY A 536 38.05 33.39 4.44
CA GLY A 536 38.58 33.14 5.79
C GLY A 536 38.32 31.73 6.36
N ILE A 537 37.36 30.97 5.83
CA ILE A 537 37.15 29.54 6.15
C ILE A 537 38.08 28.66 5.31
N LEU A 538 38.31 29.01 4.05
CA LEU A 538 39.20 28.29 3.13
C LEU A 538 40.67 28.43 3.55
N ASP A 539 41.06 29.63 3.96
CA ASP A 539 42.41 30.01 4.39
C ASP A 539 42.78 29.47 5.78
N LYS A 540 41.83 28.86 6.52
CA LYS A 540 42.11 28.34 7.85
C LYS A 540 43.18 27.24 7.77
N PRO A 541 44.35 27.44 8.39
CA PRO A 541 45.36 26.38 8.46
C PRO A 541 44.85 25.24 9.35
N ASP A 542 45.55 24.11 9.28
CA ASP A 542 45.49 23.08 10.32
C ASP A 542 44.16 22.31 10.47
N PHE A 543 43.42 22.10 9.38
CA PHE A 543 42.33 21.11 9.35
C PHE A 543 42.75 19.73 9.86
N HIS A 544 44.04 19.37 9.81
CA HIS A 544 44.59 18.12 10.34
C HIS A 544 44.55 18.03 11.88
N LEU A 545 44.66 19.16 12.61
CA LEU A 545 44.68 19.22 14.08
C LEU A 545 43.30 19.06 14.73
N ARG A 546 42.21 19.05 13.96
CA ARG A 546 40.82 19.05 14.48
C ARG A 546 40.42 17.88 15.39
N TRP A 547 41.17 16.79 15.40
CA TRP A 547 40.80 15.57 16.13
C TRP A 547 41.09 15.68 17.62
N LYS A 548 40.34 14.95 18.47
CA LYS A 548 40.75 14.73 19.86
C LYS A 548 41.99 13.85 19.93
N GLU A 549 42.80 14.05 20.97
CA GLU A 549 44.05 13.28 21.16
C GLU A 549 43.81 11.77 21.34
N ASP A 550 42.71 11.42 22.01
CA ASP A 550 42.24 10.08 22.35
C ASP A 550 41.42 9.39 21.24
N TYR A 551 41.15 10.08 20.13
CA TYR A 551 40.42 9.50 19.00
C TYR A 551 41.25 8.40 18.31
N ALA A 552 40.86 7.14 18.53
CA ALA A 552 41.62 5.97 18.12
C ALA A 552 41.80 5.81 16.60
N GLU A 553 40.85 6.31 15.79
CA GLU A 553 40.91 6.25 14.32
C GLU A 553 41.49 7.53 13.68
N LYS A 554 42.29 8.31 14.43
CA LYS A 554 42.88 9.54 13.88
C LYS A 554 43.72 9.23 12.62
N PRO A 555 43.44 9.88 11.47
CA PRO A 555 44.22 9.71 10.27
C PRO A 555 45.68 10.12 10.52
N ASP A 556 46.62 9.29 10.11
CA ASP A 556 48.02 9.73 10.00
C ASP A 556 48.12 10.86 8.97
N TYR A 557 48.74 11.97 9.38
CA TYR A 557 49.05 13.15 8.57
C TYR A 557 50.56 13.38 8.42
N GLY A 558 51.41 12.58 9.08
CA GLY A 558 52.88 12.68 8.93
C GLY A 558 53.37 12.29 7.53
N ASN A 559 52.55 11.57 6.76
CA ASN A 559 52.82 11.14 5.39
C ASN A 559 51.85 11.72 4.34
N ARG A 560 50.94 12.63 4.71
CA ARG A 560 49.98 13.27 3.80
C ARG A 560 49.38 14.54 4.39
N ASP A 561 49.32 15.59 3.61
CA ASP A 561 48.63 16.82 4.01
C ASP A 561 47.10 16.62 4.11
N SER A 562 46.44 17.51 4.88
CA SER A 562 44.99 17.60 4.81
C SER A 562 44.59 18.13 3.44
N ARG A 563 43.77 17.35 2.71
CA ARG A 563 43.13 17.79 1.46
C ARG A 563 42.50 19.19 1.64
N PRO A 564 42.65 20.11 0.67
CA PRO A 564 41.97 21.42 0.72
C PRO A 564 40.44 21.27 0.66
N ILE A 565 39.69 22.36 0.91
CA ILE A 565 38.21 22.34 0.85
C ILE A 565 37.76 22.26 -0.61
N PHE A 566 38.18 23.23 -1.43
CA PHE A 566 38.17 23.10 -2.88
C PHE A 566 39.32 22.18 -3.31
N GLY A 567 39.13 21.45 -4.41
CA GLY A 567 40.06 20.45 -4.91
C GLY A 567 39.35 19.12 -5.26
N PRO A 568 39.73 18.45 -6.37
CA PRO A 568 39.05 17.26 -6.88
C PRO A 568 39.17 16.03 -5.97
N GLN A 569 40.14 16.03 -5.04
CA GLN A 569 40.37 14.93 -4.09
C GLN A 569 39.38 14.91 -2.92
N ARG A 570 38.49 15.92 -2.81
CA ARG A 570 37.52 16.05 -1.72
C ARG A 570 36.09 16.21 -2.24
N SER A 571 35.24 15.23 -1.94
CA SER A 571 33.82 15.30 -2.30
C SER A 571 33.05 16.31 -1.43
N LEU A 572 31.93 16.81 -1.95
CA LEU A 572 31.00 17.69 -1.22
C LEU A 572 30.61 17.12 0.16
N GLY A 573 30.22 15.83 0.23
CA GLY A 573 29.90 15.17 1.50
C GLY A 573 31.08 15.13 2.49
N SER A 574 32.32 15.08 2.00
CA SER A 574 33.54 15.17 2.84
C SER A 574 33.84 16.59 3.31
N VAL A 575 33.37 17.63 2.61
CA VAL A 575 33.40 19.03 3.06
C VAL A 575 32.30 19.27 4.10
N ILE A 576 31.10 18.73 3.88
CA ILE A 576 30.01 18.77 4.87
C ILE A 576 30.44 18.07 6.17
N LYS A 577 31.07 16.87 6.12
CA LYS A 577 31.61 16.22 7.33
C LYS A 577 32.70 17.05 8.02
N LEU A 578 33.55 17.76 7.27
CA LEU A 578 34.58 18.62 7.86
C LEU A 578 33.96 19.78 8.64
N LEU A 579 32.96 20.43 8.05
CA LEU A 579 32.34 21.65 8.55
C LEU A 579 31.04 21.39 9.33
N THR A 580 30.91 20.21 9.93
CA THR A 580 29.82 19.87 10.87
C THR A 580 30.47 19.45 12.19
N PRO A 581 30.04 20.01 13.35
CA PRO A 581 30.58 19.60 14.64
C PRO A 581 30.49 18.08 14.87
N SER A 582 31.54 17.49 15.46
CA SER A 582 31.60 16.05 15.74
C SER A 582 32.17 15.76 17.13
N ALA A 583 31.70 14.68 17.76
CA ALA A 583 32.29 14.18 19.00
C ALA A 583 33.76 13.76 18.85
N ASP A 584 34.16 13.37 17.63
CA ASP A 584 35.55 13.02 17.25
C ASP A 584 36.49 14.24 17.22
N TYR A 585 35.93 15.45 17.11
CA TYR A 585 36.69 16.69 17.00
C TYR A 585 36.93 17.31 18.38
N ASN A 586 38.06 17.99 18.53
CA ASN A 586 38.39 18.71 19.75
C ASN A 586 37.46 19.92 19.95
N ASP A 587 37.41 20.41 21.20
CA ASP A 587 36.39 21.37 21.60
C ASP A 587 36.63 22.75 20.94
N GLU A 588 37.89 23.19 20.80
CA GLU A 588 38.25 24.43 20.06
C GLU A 588 37.77 24.41 18.61
N TYR A 589 37.92 23.28 17.90
CA TYR A 589 37.45 23.14 16.53
C TYR A 589 35.91 23.15 16.45
N ASN A 590 35.22 22.52 17.40
CA ASN A 590 33.76 22.53 17.48
C ASN A 590 33.21 23.92 17.84
N GLU A 591 33.87 24.67 18.73
CA GLU A 591 33.54 26.07 19.04
C GLU A 591 33.75 26.99 17.83
N TRP A 592 34.86 26.82 17.11
CA TRP A 592 35.09 27.53 15.85
C TRP A 592 34.00 27.22 14.83
N LEU A 593 33.62 25.95 14.63
CA LEU A 593 32.51 25.58 13.74
C LEU A 593 31.18 26.21 14.17
N ALA A 594 30.86 26.21 15.47
CA ALA A 594 29.64 26.83 16.00
C ALA A 594 29.61 28.36 15.84
N SER A 595 30.76 29.01 15.66
CA SER A 595 30.86 30.44 15.37
C SER A 595 30.49 30.80 13.91
N ILE A 596 30.45 29.82 13.01
CA ILE A 596 30.14 30.03 11.58
C ILE A 596 28.63 30.02 11.37
N PRO A 597 28.02 31.09 10.81
CA PRO A 597 26.60 31.10 10.45
C PRO A 597 26.20 29.97 9.48
N ASP A 598 25.12 29.26 9.78
CA ASP A 598 24.56 28.18 8.95
C ASP A 598 24.37 28.56 7.48
N TYR A 599 24.02 29.82 7.21
CA TYR A 599 23.77 30.32 5.86
C TYR A 599 25.08 30.41 5.03
N LEU A 600 26.22 30.72 5.67
CA LEU A 600 27.53 30.75 5.03
C LEU A 600 28.05 29.35 4.72
N LEU A 601 27.90 28.40 5.65
CA LEU A 601 28.18 26.98 5.38
C LEU A 601 27.31 26.49 4.22
N SER A 602 26.03 26.86 4.24
CA SER A 602 25.10 26.60 3.15
C SER A 602 25.54 27.15 1.79
N LEU A 603 26.19 28.31 1.74
CA LEU A 603 26.72 28.94 0.53
C LEU A 603 28.01 28.26 0.08
N LEU A 604 28.96 28.00 0.99
CA LEU A 604 30.19 27.25 0.73
C LEU A 604 29.90 25.86 0.13
N PHE A 605 28.90 25.14 0.65
CA PHE A 605 28.46 23.85 0.09
C PHE A 605 27.84 23.96 -1.31
N ILE A 606 27.29 25.11 -1.70
CA ILE A 606 26.84 25.36 -3.07
C ILE A 606 28.03 25.62 -3.98
N ILE A 607 28.99 26.46 -3.56
CA ILE A 607 30.21 26.74 -4.33
C ILE A 607 30.97 25.45 -4.59
N LYS A 608 31.22 24.63 -3.54
CA LYS A 608 31.88 23.31 -3.65
C LYS A 608 31.19 22.35 -4.62
N ARG A 609 29.88 22.51 -4.86
CA ARG A 609 29.11 21.65 -5.78
C ARG A 609 29.39 21.96 -7.25
N PHE A 610 29.68 23.21 -7.59
CA PHE A 610 29.92 23.68 -8.96
C PHE A 610 31.40 23.76 -9.32
N GLU A 611 32.29 23.28 -8.44
CA GLU A 611 33.73 23.36 -8.62
C GLU A 611 34.23 22.70 -9.91
N GLU A 612 34.95 23.49 -10.70
CA GLU A 612 35.66 23.07 -11.91
C GLU A 612 37.18 23.02 -11.64
N GLU A 613 37.94 22.33 -12.50
CA GLU A 613 39.39 22.25 -12.35
C GLU A 613 40.03 23.66 -12.46
N HIS A 614 41.03 23.95 -11.63
CA HIS A 614 41.75 25.25 -11.53
C HIS A 614 40.97 26.40 -10.85
N TRP A 615 39.86 26.14 -10.15
CA TRP A 615 39.13 27.16 -9.35
C TRP A 615 39.86 27.68 -8.10
N GLU A 616 40.95 27.06 -7.68
CA GLU A 616 41.60 27.36 -6.38
C GLU A 616 42.06 28.83 -6.25
N GLU A 617 42.28 29.53 -7.37
CA GLU A 617 42.71 30.94 -7.39
C GLU A 617 41.58 31.96 -7.64
N ASN A 618 40.44 31.58 -8.25
CA ASN A 618 39.38 32.51 -8.71
C ASN A 618 37.95 31.91 -8.64
N TRP A 619 37.61 31.23 -7.55
CA TRP A 619 36.29 30.58 -7.38
C TRP A 619 35.09 31.54 -7.33
N THR A 620 35.30 32.85 -7.16
CA THR A 620 34.24 33.87 -6.98
C THR A 620 33.64 34.35 -8.30
N GLU A 621 34.43 34.52 -9.37
CA GLU A 621 33.97 35.07 -10.67
C GLU A 621 32.71 34.41 -11.25
N PRO A 622 32.51 33.07 -11.16
CA PRO A 622 31.33 32.44 -11.72
C PRO A 622 30.03 32.69 -10.95
N PHE A 623 30.07 33.37 -9.80
CA PHE A 623 28.91 33.58 -8.94
C PHE A 623 28.55 35.06 -8.83
N GLY A 624 27.25 35.37 -8.84
CA GLY A 624 26.78 36.75 -8.84
C GLY A 624 25.32 36.89 -8.39
N VAL A 625 24.83 38.12 -8.45
CA VAL A 625 23.42 38.50 -8.27
C VAL A 625 23.03 39.52 -9.34
N ASP A 626 21.76 39.54 -9.74
CA ASP A 626 21.26 40.59 -10.66
C ASP A 626 21.20 41.96 -9.97
N LEU A 627 21.35 43.04 -10.73
CA LEU A 627 20.97 44.37 -10.27
C LEU A 627 19.46 44.58 -10.45
N VAL A 628 18.71 44.54 -9.35
CA VAL A 628 17.27 44.79 -9.31
C VAL A 628 17.05 46.26 -8.94
N ASN A 629 16.47 47.05 -9.86
CA ASN A 629 16.27 48.50 -9.69
C ASN A 629 17.55 49.27 -9.29
N GLY A 630 18.72 48.83 -9.77
CA GLY A 630 20.00 49.45 -9.48
C GLY A 630 20.61 49.11 -8.11
N GLN A 631 20.07 48.11 -7.40
CA GLN A 631 20.66 47.53 -6.19
C GLN A 631 21.01 46.06 -6.42
N PRO A 632 22.08 45.52 -5.80
CA PRO A 632 22.33 44.08 -5.81
C PRO A 632 21.13 43.30 -5.26
N GLY A 633 20.64 42.35 -6.05
CA GLY A 633 19.58 41.43 -5.65
C GLY A 633 20.08 40.39 -4.65
N HIS A 634 19.15 39.58 -4.15
CA HIS A 634 19.43 38.56 -3.15
C HIS A 634 19.45 37.13 -3.71
N GLU A 635 19.19 36.92 -5.00
CA GLU A 635 19.15 35.59 -5.61
C GLU A 635 20.49 35.21 -6.22
N LEU A 636 21.13 34.18 -5.66
CA LEU A 636 22.43 33.70 -6.14
C LEU A 636 22.34 33.06 -7.53
N LYS A 637 23.20 33.54 -8.43
CA LYS A 637 23.43 32.98 -9.75
C LYS A 637 24.76 32.22 -9.82
N PHE A 638 24.82 31.31 -10.78
CA PHE A 638 26.04 30.70 -11.29
C PHE A 638 26.07 30.91 -12.81
N ARG A 639 27.05 31.69 -13.29
CA ARG A 639 27.07 32.25 -14.65
C ARG A 639 25.72 32.93 -14.93
N ASP A 640 25.15 32.75 -16.12
CA ASP A 640 23.85 33.35 -16.49
C ASP A 640 22.62 32.72 -15.81
N ARG A 641 22.80 31.73 -14.92
CA ARG A 641 21.72 30.88 -14.40
C ARG A 641 21.42 31.13 -12.92
N THR A 642 20.14 31.40 -12.61
CA THR A 642 19.63 31.38 -11.22
C THR A 642 19.70 29.97 -10.61
N LEU A 643 20.24 29.89 -9.39
CA LEU A 643 20.36 28.63 -8.66
C LEU A 643 19.08 28.33 -7.87
N VAL A 644 18.62 27.08 -7.97
CA VAL A 644 17.41 26.59 -7.29
C VAL A 644 17.79 25.75 -6.08
N GLY A 645 17.43 26.24 -4.90
CA GLY A 645 17.51 25.52 -3.64
C GLY A 645 16.30 24.62 -3.42
N THR A 646 16.47 23.64 -2.54
CA THR A 646 15.42 22.69 -2.14
C THR A 646 15.14 22.87 -0.65
N TYR A 647 13.86 22.89 -0.28
CA TYR A 647 13.40 23.27 1.05
C TYR A 647 12.27 22.36 1.55
N LEU A 648 12.15 22.21 2.87
CA LEU A 648 10.99 21.61 3.53
C LEU A 648 10.36 22.59 4.53
N ARG A 649 9.05 22.58 4.63
CA ARG A 649 8.29 23.29 5.68
C ARG A 649 8.19 22.41 6.93
N VAL A 650 8.75 22.87 8.05
CA VAL A 650 8.70 22.19 9.35
C VAL A 650 7.82 23.00 10.32
N GLY A 651 6.52 22.95 10.05
CA GLY A 651 5.50 23.69 10.79
C GLY A 651 5.42 25.19 10.46
N PHE A 652 4.79 25.94 11.36
CA PHE A 652 4.45 27.36 11.18
C PHE A 652 4.96 28.20 12.36
N LEU A 653 5.14 29.51 12.14
CA LEU A 653 5.44 30.51 13.16
C LEU A 653 4.31 31.55 13.19
N GLY A 654 3.16 31.14 13.71
CA GLY A 654 1.89 31.87 13.56
C GLY A 654 1.25 31.67 12.18
N PRO A 655 0.08 32.27 11.92
CA PRO A 655 -0.82 31.87 10.82
C PRO A 655 -0.32 32.19 9.40
N ARG A 656 0.72 33.01 9.24
CA ARG A 656 1.21 33.50 7.93
C ARG A 656 2.72 33.34 7.70
N LYS A 657 3.44 32.64 8.59
CA LYS A 657 4.88 32.41 8.43
C LYS A 657 5.17 30.91 8.42
N TRP A 658 5.70 30.41 7.32
CA TRP A 658 6.19 29.04 7.23
C TRP A 658 7.57 28.96 7.89
N ARG A 659 7.84 27.86 8.61
CA ARG A 659 9.19 27.54 9.09
C ARG A 659 9.88 26.70 8.04
N THR A 660 10.47 27.37 7.05
CA THR A 660 11.07 26.74 5.87
C THR A 660 12.56 26.54 6.08
N PHE A 661 13.04 25.31 5.90
CA PHE A 661 14.43 24.92 6.09
C PHE A 661 15.02 24.41 4.77
N LYS A 662 16.22 24.89 4.43
CA LYS A 662 16.97 24.44 3.24
C LYS A 662 17.51 23.02 3.49
N LEU A 663 17.35 22.15 2.51
CA LEU A 663 17.94 20.81 2.54
C LEU A 663 19.41 20.85 2.10
N ARG A 664 20.18 19.84 2.53
CA ARG A 664 21.56 19.67 2.06
C ARG A 664 21.60 19.52 0.53
N GLN A 665 22.68 20.02 -0.08
CA GLN A 665 22.87 19.97 -1.53
C GLN A 665 23.02 18.53 -2.08
N ASP A 666 23.45 17.60 -1.24
CA ASP A 666 23.56 16.18 -1.55
C ASP A 666 22.34 15.34 -1.12
N PHE A 667 21.29 15.95 -0.58
CA PHE A 667 20.06 15.23 -0.22
C PHE A 667 19.22 14.90 -1.45
N SER A 668 18.67 13.69 -1.49
CA SER A 668 17.51 13.34 -2.32
C SER A 668 16.56 12.48 -1.46
N PRO A 669 15.23 12.56 -1.66
CA PRO A 669 14.28 11.72 -0.94
C PRO A 669 14.65 10.24 -1.01
N ALA A 670 14.53 9.55 0.13
CA ALA A 670 14.69 8.11 0.16
C ALA A 670 13.71 7.47 -0.83
N ASN A 671 14.19 6.53 -1.64
CA ASN A 671 13.30 5.71 -2.46
C ASN A 671 12.57 4.75 -1.51
N LYS A 672 11.24 4.69 -1.56
CA LYS A 672 10.44 3.94 -0.59
C LYS A 672 9.61 2.87 -1.28
N ILE A 673 9.69 1.65 -0.76
CA ILE A 673 8.79 0.56 -1.12
C ILE A 673 7.80 0.42 0.04
N GLN A 674 6.50 0.63 -0.20
CA GLN A 674 5.48 0.42 0.82
C GLN A 674 5.40 -1.06 1.19
N THR A 675 5.38 -1.36 2.49
CA THR A 675 5.30 -2.73 3.03
C THR A 675 4.04 -2.99 3.85
N GLU A 676 3.41 -1.93 4.38
CA GLU A 676 2.17 -1.99 5.17
C GLU A 676 1.32 -0.74 4.92
N ASP A 677 0.03 -0.80 5.23
CA ASP A 677 -0.84 0.39 5.28
C ASP A 677 -1.92 0.33 6.36
N ASP A 678 -2.70 -0.75 6.46
CA ASP A 678 -3.87 -0.78 7.35
C ASP A 678 -4.24 -2.14 7.98
N ILE A 679 -3.93 -3.25 7.31
CA ILE A 679 -4.07 -4.62 7.82
C ILE A 679 -2.76 -5.36 7.55
N SER A 680 -2.09 -5.85 8.59
CA SER A 680 -0.81 -6.52 8.43
C SER A 680 -0.71 -7.71 9.37
N ALA A 681 -0.22 -8.83 8.84
CA ALA A 681 0.07 -10.04 9.60
C ALA A 681 1.57 -10.10 9.89
N SER A 682 1.94 -10.29 11.15
CA SER A 682 3.33 -10.36 11.57
C SER A 682 3.60 -11.54 12.50
N MET A 683 4.88 -11.84 12.70
CA MET A 683 5.37 -12.83 13.65
C MET A 683 6.77 -12.48 14.14
N VAL A 684 7.12 -12.92 15.35
CA VAL A 684 8.47 -12.78 15.90
C VAL A 684 9.21 -14.11 15.78
N VAL A 685 10.46 -14.06 15.32
CA VAL A 685 11.31 -15.24 15.09
C VAL A 685 12.66 -15.06 15.81
N PRO A 686 13.12 -16.04 16.61
CA PRO A 686 14.43 -15.98 17.24
C PRO A 686 15.57 -15.90 16.23
N ALA A 687 16.53 -15.00 16.46
CA ALA A 687 17.67 -14.79 15.55
C ALA A 687 18.49 -16.08 15.34
N SER A 688 18.56 -16.93 16.36
CA SER A 688 19.21 -18.25 16.32
C SER A 688 18.57 -19.27 15.36
N LYS A 689 17.38 -18.98 14.81
CA LYS A 689 16.72 -19.80 13.78
C LYS A 689 16.94 -19.27 12.36
N LEU A 690 17.50 -18.08 12.21
CA LEU A 690 17.70 -17.40 10.94
C LEU A 690 19.13 -17.62 10.44
N LYS A 691 19.33 -17.41 9.14
CA LYS A 691 20.63 -17.51 8.47
C LYS A 691 20.91 -16.20 7.75
N ASN A 692 22.19 -15.85 7.61
CA ASN A 692 22.64 -14.66 6.86
C ASN A 692 22.12 -13.31 7.40
N LEU A 693 21.86 -13.21 8.71
CA LEU A 693 21.66 -11.92 9.37
C LEU A 693 22.90 -11.03 9.20
N SER A 694 22.71 -9.71 9.21
CA SER A 694 23.83 -8.78 9.12
C SER A 694 24.72 -8.86 10.37
N LYS A 695 26.03 -8.62 10.23
CA LYS A 695 26.95 -8.62 11.39
C LYS A 695 26.62 -7.52 12.42
N SER A 696 25.86 -6.52 12.02
CA SER A 696 25.31 -5.44 12.84
C SER A 696 24.07 -5.84 13.66
N GLU A 697 23.35 -6.90 13.27
CA GLU A 697 22.16 -7.38 13.97
C GLU A 697 22.52 -8.33 15.12
N ASN A 698 23.05 -7.77 16.19
CA ASN A 698 23.22 -8.48 17.47
C ASN A 698 21.93 -8.36 18.31
N VAL A 699 20.88 -9.08 17.90
CA VAL A 699 19.55 -9.09 18.54
C VAL A 699 19.04 -10.51 18.78
N ASP A 700 18.24 -10.71 19.82
CA ASP A 700 17.70 -12.04 20.18
C ASP A 700 16.60 -12.54 19.23
N SER A 701 15.84 -11.62 18.61
CA SER A 701 14.70 -11.93 17.75
C SER A 701 14.42 -10.81 16.76
N LEU A 702 13.86 -11.16 15.61
CA LEU A 702 13.41 -10.22 14.58
C LEU A 702 11.92 -10.39 14.31
N LYS A 703 11.23 -9.28 14.03
CA LYS A 703 9.81 -9.26 13.65
C LYS A 703 9.70 -9.24 12.12
N PHE A 704 9.00 -10.21 11.55
CA PHE A 704 8.67 -10.30 10.13
C PHE A 704 7.21 -9.98 9.96
N LEU A 705 6.86 -9.25 8.90
CA LEU A 705 5.49 -8.80 8.67
C LEU A 705 5.19 -8.68 7.18
N ILE A 706 3.89 -8.65 6.86
CA ILE A 706 3.41 -8.39 5.51
C ILE A 706 2.03 -7.75 5.53
N ASN A 707 1.76 -6.87 4.57
CA ASN A 707 0.42 -6.39 4.27
C ASN A 707 -0.51 -7.54 3.85
N CYS A 708 -1.72 -7.59 4.41
CA CYS A 708 -2.74 -8.57 4.00
C CYS A 708 -3.58 -8.09 2.80
N GLU A 709 -3.34 -6.88 2.29
CA GLU A 709 -4.15 -6.19 1.28
C GLU A 709 -3.42 -6.07 -0.06
N TYR A 710 -4.01 -6.58 -1.14
CA TYR A 710 -3.52 -6.40 -2.51
C TYR A 710 -3.95 -5.07 -3.15
N ARG A 711 -4.95 -4.40 -2.57
CA ARG A 711 -5.42 -3.05 -2.95
C ARG A 711 -5.81 -2.28 -1.69
N LEU A 712 -5.47 -1.00 -1.64
CA LEU A 712 -5.67 -0.17 -0.45
C LEU A 712 -6.91 0.71 -0.59
N PHE A 713 -7.83 0.64 0.37
CA PHE A 713 -8.99 1.53 0.41
C PHE A 713 -8.61 2.90 0.98
N GLN A 714 -8.05 3.75 0.12
CA GLN A 714 -7.58 5.09 0.46
C GLN A 714 -8.71 6.11 0.61
N ARG A 715 -8.44 7.17 1.38
CA ARG A 715 -9.27 8.38 1.45
C ARG A 715 -8.39 9.61 1.17
N PRO A 716 -8.34 10.09 -0.09
CA PRO A 716 -7.44 11.15 -0.50
C PRO A 716 -8.00 12.52 -0.10
N ASP A 717 -7.93 12.83 1.20
CA ASP A 717 -8.52 14.06 1.78
C ASP A 717 -7.98 15.34 1.12
N GLU A 718 -6.72 15.34 0.66
CA GLU A 718 -6.07 16.49 0.01
C GLU A 718 -6.40 16.63 -1.49
N ALA A 719 -6.90 15.58 -2.16
CA ALA A 719 -7.26 15.60 -3.59
C ALA A 719 -8.52 16.45 -3.90
N ILE A 720 -9.13 17.06 -2.88
CA ILE A 720 -10.09 18.14 -3.05
C ILE A 720 -9.42 19.43 -3.55
N HIS A 721 -8.10 19.57 -3.36
CA HIS A 721 -7.27 20.64 -3.86
C HIS A 721 -6.55 20.17 -5.14
N ARG A 722 -6.97 20.73 -6.30
CA ARG A 722 -6.45 20.34 -7.62
C ARG A 722 -4.94 20.56 -7.72
N GLY A 723 -4.25 19.63 -8.38
CA GLY A 723 -2.81 19.63 -8.60
C GLY A 723 -1.98 19.32 -7.36
N PHE A 724 -2.60 19.10 -6.20
CA PHE A 724 -1.91 18.88 -4.92
C PHE A 724 -1.58 17.40 -4.71
N ASP A 725 -2.57 16.52 -4.62
CA ASP A 725 -2.37 15.07 -4.48
C ASP A 725 -2.27 14.39 -5.85
N LYS A 726 -1.13 14.62 -6.52
CA LYS A 726 -0.84 14.10 -7.87
C LYS A 726 -0.88 12.58 -7.95
N GLN A 727 -0.63 11.87 -6.83
CA GLN A 727 -0.74 10.42 -6.80
C GLN A 727 -2.22 10.02 -6.83
N ALA A 728 -3.06 10.59 -5.97
CA ALA A 728 -4.49 10.30 -5.98
C ALA A 728 -5.16 10.68 -7.31
N GLU A 729 -4.78 11.80 -7.93
CA GLU A 729 -5.26 12.21 -9.25
C GLU A 729 -4.87 11.19 -10.35
N ALA A 730 -3.60 10.76 -10.38
CA ALA A 730 -3.13 9.77 -11.34
C ALA A 730 -3.77 8.39 -11.14
N ASP A 731 -3.91 7.96 -9.88
CA ASP A 731 -4.57 6.70 -9.52
C ASP A 731 -6.06 6.75 -9.91
N LEU A 732 -6.78 7.83 -9.59
CA LEU A 732 -8.20 8.03 -9.95
C LEU A 732 -8.42 8.16 -11.47
N ALA A 733 -7.46 8.70 -12.22
CA ALA A 733 -7.49 8.70 -13.69
C ALA A 733 -7.23 7.30 -14.29
N GLY A 734 -6.68 6.37 -13.51
CA GLY A 734 -6.47 4.96 -13.87
C GLY A 734 -7.77 4.23 -14.21
N MET A 735 -7.68 3.26 -15.13
CA MET A 735 -8.87 2.71 -15.81
C MET A 735 -9.58 1.53 -15.09
N ARG A 736 -9.22 1.17 -13.85
CA ARG A 736 -9.69 -0.07 -13.16
C ARG A 736 -10.14 0.12 -11.70
N ASN A 737 -10.49 1.34 -11.32
CA ASN A 737 -10.78 1.70 -9.94
C ASN A 737 -12.10 1.12 -9.42
N PHE A 738 -12.11 0.82 -8.13
CA PHE A 738 -13.32 0.73 -7.32
C PHE A 738 -13.43 2.05 -6.55
N ILE A 739 -14.42 2.85 -6.86
CA ILE A 739 -14.61 4.20 -6.33
C ILE A 739 -15.85 4.21 -5.44
N SER A 740 -15.81 4.99 -4.35
CA SER A 740 -16.97 5.18 -3.46
C SER A 740 -16.98 6.61 -2.92
N ASN A 741 -18.18 7.17 -2.70
CA ASN A 741 -18.42 8.53 -2.20
C ASN A 741 -17.94 9.66 -3.12
N PHE A 742 -17.94 9.44 -4.44
CA PHE A 742 -17.69 10.50 -5.44
C PHE A 742 -18.97 10.86 -6.20
N ALA A 743 -19.03 12.07 -6.73
CA ALA A 743 -20.11 12.51 -7.60
C ALA A 743 -20.02 11.84 -8.99
N PRO A 744 -21.11 11.25 -9.52
CA PRO A 744 -21.13 10.70 -10.87
C PRO A 744 -21.24 11.85 -11.89
N LEU A 745 -20.11 12.24 -12.48
CA LEU A 745 -20.06 13.32 -13.47
C LEU A 745 -20.50 12.84 -14.86
N THR A 746 -21.29 13.67 -15.54
CA THR A 746 -21.70 13.48 -16.93
C THR A 746 -20.68 14.08 -17.91
N ARG A 747 -20.88 13.85 -19.21
CA ARG A 747 -20.09 14.52 -20.26
C ARG A 747 -20.30 16.04 -20.25
N GLU A 748 -21.48 16.52 -19.87
CA GLU A 748 -21.76 17.95 -19.83
C GLU A 748 -21.00 18.64 -18.69
N ASP A 749 -20.98 18.04 -17.49
CA ASP A 749 -20.20 18.54 -16.35
C ASP A 749 -18.72 18.68 -16.71
N ILE A 750 -18.16 17.69 -17.42
CA ILE A 750 -16.76 17.69 -17.85
C ILE A 750 -16.49 18.82 -18.87
N LEU A 751 -17.43 19.11 -19.77
CA LEU A 751 -17.30 20.23 -20.71
C LEU A 751 -17.36 21.58 -19.98
N GLN A 752 -18.28 21.75 -19.03
CA GLN A 752 -18.36 22.95 -18.18
C GLN A 752 -17.10 23.14 -17.29
N MET A 753 -16.44 22.05 -16.88
CA MET A 753 -15.15 22.12 -16.21
C MET A 753 -14.03 22.58 -17.16
N ALA A 754 -14.01 22.06 -18.39
CA ALA A 754 -13.01 22.44 -19.40
C ALA A 754 -13.14 23.90 -19.89
N GLU A 755 -14.35 24.48 -19.86
CA GLU A 755 -14.56 25.91 -20.14
C GLU A 755 -13.87 26.82 -19.11
N LYS A 756 -13.68 26.35 -17.87
CA LYS A 756 -13.01 27.09 -16.80
C LYS A 756 -11.50 26.84 -16.85
N VAL A 757 -10.84 27.34 -17.89
CA VAL A 757 -9.43 27.04 -18.21
C VAL A 757 -8.46 27.24 -17.03
N VAL A 758 -8.57 28.33 -16.27
CA VAL A 758 -7.70 28.60 -15.09
C VAL A 758 -7.87 27.54 -13.99
N ASP A 759 -9.09 27.04 -13.87
CA ASP A 759 -9.53 26.02 -12.92
C ASP A 759 -9.09 24.62 -13.37
N PHE A 760 -8.87 24.41 -14.68
CA PHE A 760 -8.49 23.15 -15.33
C PHE A 760 -6.96 22.99 -15.52
N ASP A 761 -6.21 24.09 -15.53
CA ASP A 761 -4.74 24.12 -15.58
C ASP A 761 -4.09 23.95 -14.19
N ALA A 762 -4.88 24.16 -13.12
CA ALA A 762 -4.50 24.01 -11.71
C ALA A 762 -4.63 22.55 -11.23
#